data_AF-A0AAN6HKH7-F1
#
_entry.id   AF-A0AAN6HKH7-F1
#
_cell.length_a   1.000
_cell.length_b   1.000
_cell.length_c   1.000
_cell.angle_alpha   90.00
_cell.angle_beta   90.00
_cell.angle_gamma   90.00
#
_symmetry.space_group_name_H-M   'P 1'
#
loop_
_entity.id
_entity.type
_entity.pdbx_description
1 polymer ?
#
loop_
_entity_poly.entity_id
_entity_poly.type
_entity_poly.pdbx_seq_one_letter_code
_entity_poly.pdbx_strand_id
1 'polypeptide(L)'
;MANTIIVVGAGVSGLTSAYLLSKNKGNKITVVAKHMPGDYDIEYASPFAGANVCPMATQENSRWERRTWVEFKRLCEQVPEAGIHFQKCHIARRKKDVEEAKSSTFPDALFQEEPWYKELFEDFREQNPNEVTRGYDSGCEFTSVCINTAIYLPWLAGQCLKNGVVLKRTSLTDISEAKKLSHTGKVPNIIVNATGLGSLKLGGVKDETMAPARGQIVVVRNESTPMLITSGVEDGGSDVMYLMQRAAGGGTILGGTYDVGNWESQPDPNIAQRIMQRIVEARPEVADGKGVKGLSIIRHAVGLRPWRKGGLRLEEEKLDDETWIVHNYGHSGWGYQGSYGCAEGVVELVDKVGPELRSFPSPTFTGQRRLRIDKMADPAPGALARGTRFVRNVLAGQHALSKLIPVALWLADAVGTSLIIWKVPYTEIDWEAYMQQVSQFISGERDYTKIEGGTGPLVYPAAHVYTFTGLYHITNEGENIFLAQQIFGVLYMATLAVVMLCYWKAKVPPYMFVFLIASKRLHSLFVLRCFNDCFAVFFLWLSIYFFQRRNWTFGSLAYTWGLGIKMSLLLVLPAIGVILLLGRGFWPGLRLAWLMAQVQFAIGIPFIMKNSRGYAARAFELSREFKFEWTVNWRMLGEEVFLSKSFAIFLLACHVTALLVFISQRWLQPTGRPLSAMIPSFLQLKSPFTLQEQLRISHYVTPEYVMTTMLSANVIGLLFARSLHYQFYAYLAWASPYLIWRATEDPFIVLLIWAAQEWAWNVFPSTDLSSRVTVGAMLATVVLAYRGTARLAVPPSQARKIEAKNK
;
A
#
# COMPACT_ATOMS: atom_id res chain seq x y z
N MET A 1 -27.29 -40.84 -5.87
CA MET A 1 -27.13 -39.87 -6.99
C MET A 1 -25.74 -39.27 -6.89
N ALA A 2 -25.01 -39.11 -7.99
CA ALA A 2 -23.65 -38.56 -7.95
C ALA A 2 -23.64 -37.08 -7.50
N ASN A 3 -22.80 -36.72 -6.53
CA ASN A 3 -22.60 -35.33 -6.14
C ASN A 3 -21.87 -34.57 -7.24
N THR A 4 -22.30 -33.35 -7.50
CA THR A 4 -21.56 -32.41 -8.36
C THR A 4 -21.02 -31.30 -7.46
N ILE A 5 -19.70 -31.30 -7.24
CA ILE A 5 -19.04 -30.47 -6.25
C ILE A 5 -18.12 -29.47 -6.95
N ILE A 6 -18.19 -28.20 -6.55
CA ILE A 6 -17.17 -27.20 -6.89
C ILE A 6 -16.34 -26.91 -5.65
N VAL A 7 -15.03 -26.98 -5.76
CA VAL A 7 -14.12 -26.46 -4.73
C VAL A 7 -13.56 -25.13 -5.21
N VAL A 8 -13.83 -24.06 -4.47
CA VAL A 8 -13.38 -22.70 -4.78
C VAL A 8 -12.11 -22.40 -3.99
N GLY A 9 -10.97 -22.37 -4.70
CA GLY A 9 -9.63 -22.17 -4.14
C GLY A 9 -8.74 -23.40 -4.31
N ALA A 10 -7.50 -23.17 -4.75
CA ALA A 10 -6.49 -24.21 -4.96
C ALA A 10 -5.29 -24.05 -4.02
N GLY A 11 -5.52 -23.52 -2.82
CA GLY A 11 -4.54 -23.60 -1.72
C GLY A 11 -4.58 -24.98 -1.06
N VAL A 12 -3.75 -25.17 -0.03
CA VAL A 12 -3.68 -26.44 0.70
C VAL A 12 -5.07 -26.89 1.20
N SER A 13 -5.88 -25.99 1.74
CA SER A 13 -7.24 -26.32 2.21
C SER A 13 -8.12 -26.85 1.08
N GLY A 14 -8.15 -26.16 -0.06
CA GLY A 14 -8.99 -26.56 -1.20
C GLY A 14 -8.50 -27.83 -1.89
N LEU A 15 -7.19 -27.96 -2.11
CA LEU A 15 -6.62 -29.15 -2.77
C LEU A 15 -6.73 -30.40 -1.89
N THR A 16 -6.47 -30.31 -0.58
CA THR A 16 -6.64 -31.46 0.32
C THR A 16 -8.11 -31.86 0.42
N SER A 17 -9.05 -30.90 0.53
CA SER A 17 -10.49 -31.20 0.48
C SER A 17 -10.90 -31.87 -0.84
N ALA A 18 -10.48 -31.34 -1.98
CA ALA A 18 -10.76 -31.93 -3.29
C ALA A 18 -10.19 -33.35 -3.41
N TYR A 19 -8.97 -33.57 -2.93
CA TYR A 19 -8.32 -34.88 -2.96
C TYR A 19 -9.09 -35.90 -2.13
N LEU A 20 -9.45 -35.58 -0.87
CA LEU A 20 -10.20 -36.51 -0.03
C LEU A 20 -11.61 -36.79 -0.58
N LEU A 21 -12.33 -35.76 -1.03
CA LEU A 21 -13.64 -35.92 -1.66
C LEU A 21 -13.58 -36.80 -2.92
N SER A 22 -12.48 -36.73 -3.67
CA SER A 22 -12.30 -37.49 -4.92
C SER A 22 -12.07 -38.99 -4.71
N LYS A 23 -11.81 -39.43 -3.47
CA LYS A 23 -11.72 -40.85 -3.13
C LYS A 23 -13.07 -41.55 -3.29
N ASN A 24 -14.19 -40.85 -3.05
CA ASN A 24 -15.53 -41.35 -3.38
C ASN A 24 -15.81 -41.11 -4.88
N LYS A 25 -15.90 -42.19 -5.66
CA LYS A 25 -16.13 -42.15 -7.13
C LYS A 25 -17.51 -41.60 -7.52
N GLY A 26 -18.45 -41.54 -6.58
CA GLY A 26 -19.74 -40.87 -6.72
C GLY A 26 -19.63 -39.34 -6.80
N ASN A 27 -18.52 -38.75 -6.36
CA ASN A 27 -18.30 -37.31 -6.41
C ASN A 27 -17.70 -36.89 -7.77
N LYS A 28 -18.31 -35.91 -8.43
CA LYS A 28 -17.78 -35.23 -9.63
C LYS A 28 -17.32 -33.84 -9.23
N ILE A 29 -16.00 -33.65 -9.20
CA ILE A 29 -15.40 -32.47 -8.56
C ILE A 29 -14.72 -31.59 -9.60
N THR A 30 -14.98 -30.28 -9.52
CA THR A 30 -14.21 -29.26 -10.24
C THR A 30 -13.56 -28.33 -9.23
N VAL A 31 -12.25 -28.15 -9.28
CA VAL A 31 -11.57 -27.09 -8.51
C VAL A 31 -11.48 -25.86 -9.39
N VAL A 32 -11.97 -24.74 -8.88
CA VAL A 32 -11.93 -23.45 -9.56
C VAL A 32 -11.12 -22.47 -8.71
N ALA A 33 -10.12 -21.81 -9.29
CA ALA A 33 -9.26 -20.92 -8.50
C ALA A 33 -8.60 -19.83 -9.35
N LYS A 34 -8.36 -18.67 -8.74
CA LYS A 34 -7.63 -17.55 -9.37
C LYS A 34 -6.15 -17.89 -9.52
N HIS A 35 -5.57 -18.42 -8.44
CA HIS A 35 -4.17 -18.86 -8.35
C HIS A 35 -4.12 -20.38 -8.17
N MET A 36 -3.12 -21.02 -8.79
CA MET A 36 -2.90 -22.46 -8.77
C MET A 36 -1.47 -22.78 -8.28
N PRO A 37 -1.18 -24.04 -7.91
CA PRO A 37 0.19 -24.47 -7.62
C PRO A 37 1.16 -24.05 -8.73
N GLY A 38 2.27 -23.40 -8.34
CA GLY A 38 3.23 -22.76 -9.24
C GLY A 38 3.19 -21.24 -9.22
N ASP A 39 2.05 -20.63 -8.86
CA ASP A 39 1.94 -19.18 -8.75
C ASP A 39 2.49 -18.65 -7.43
N TYR A 40 3.04 -17.44 -7.45
CA TYR A 40 3.34 -16.64 -6.27
C TYR A 40 2.61 -15.31 -6.37
N ASP A 41 1.63 -15.10 -5.49
CA ASP A 41 0.84 -13.87 -5.43
C ASP A 41 0.41 -13.60 -3.98
N ILE A 42 0.34 -12.33 -3.58
CA ILE A 42 0.00 -11.94 -2.21
C ILE A 42 -1.41 -12.39 -1.79
N GLU A 43 -2.30 -12.62 -2.75
CA GLU A 43 -3.65 -13.16 -2.52
C GLU A 43 -3.66 -14.69 -2.31
N TYR A 44 -2.51 -15.36 -2.47
CA TYR A 44 -2.36 -16.81 -2.41
C TYR A 44 -1.32 -17.22 -1.36
N ALA A 45 -1.79 -17.55 -0.15
CA ALA A 45 -0.91 -17.77 1.01
C ALA A 45 -0.06 -19.06 0.94
N SER A 46 -0.59 -20.14 0.34
CA SER A 46 -0.02 -21.48 0.45
C SER A 46 1.45 -21.62 -0.01
N PRO A 47 1.92 -20.97 -1.10
CA PRO A 47 3.32 -21.06 -1.54
C PRO A 47 4.33 -20.43 -0.58
N PHE A 48 3.90 -19.44 0.20
CA PHE A 48 4.76 -18.68 1.13
C PHE A 48 4.99 -19.35 2.48
N ALA A 49 4.18 -20.36 2.82
CA ALA A 49 4.30 -21.06 4.10
C ALA A 49 5.65 -21.79 4.24
N GLY A 50 6.06 -22.09 5.47
CA GLY A 50 7.30 -22.81 5.77
C GLY A 50 7.45 -24.12 4.99
N ALA A 51 6.69 -25.19 5.24
CA ALA A 51 5.71 -25.41 6.31
C ALA A 51 6.11 -26.66 7.13
N ASN A 52 5.55 -26.84 8.33
CA ASN A 52 5.83 -27.97 9.21
C ASN A 52 4.57 -28.41 9.98
N VAL A 53 4.73 -29.38 10.89
CA VAL A 53 3.68 -29.77 11.86
C VAL A 53 4.14 -29.46 13.27
N CYS A 54 3.78 -28.28 13.77
CA CYS A 54 4.10 -27.85 15.12
C CYS A 54 2.78 -27.44 15.80
N PRO A 55 2.11 -28.37 16.50
CA PRO A 55 0.73 -28.19 16.93
C PRO A 55 0.51 -26.93 17.78
N MET A 56 -0.49 -26.13 17.40
CA MET A 56 -0.81 -24.85 18.05
C MET A 56 -2.17 -24.91 18.77
N ALA A 57 -3.02 -25.88 18.46
CA ALA A 57 -4.36 -25.98 19.04
C ALA A 57 -4.32 -26.45 20.49
N THR A 58 -5.31 -26.03 21.29
CA THR A 58 -5.52 -26.61 22.63
C THR A 58 -5.87 -28.09 22.51
N GLN A 59 -5.73 -28.85 23.60
CA GLN A 59 -6.05 -30.28 23.62
C GLN A 59 -7.48 -30.57 23.13
N GLU A 60 -8.46 -29.77 23.58
CA GLU A 60 -9.87 -29.90 23.18
C GLU A 60 -10.09 -29.67 21.67
N ASN A 61 -9.30 -28.78 21.06
CA ASN A 61 -9.42 -28.41 19.64
C ASN A 61 -8.39 -29.12 18.74
N SER A 62 -7.62 -30.06 19.29
CA SER A 62 -6.47 -30.72 18.63
C SER A 62 -6.84 -31.70 17.52
N ARG A 63 -8.13 -31.99 17.33
CA ARG A 63 -8.63 -33.00 16.37
C ARG A 63 -7.97 -32.87 15.00
N TRP A 64 -7.94 -31.66 14.43
CA TRP A 64 -7.46 -31.46 13.07
C TRP A 64 -5.96 -31.72 12.91
N GLU A 65 -5.16 -31.32 13.89
CA GLU A 65 -3.72 -31.50 13.89
C GLU A 65 -3.34 -32.96 14.12
N ARG A 66 -4.01 -33.65 15.05
CA ARG A 66 -3.85 -35.10 15.28
C ARG A 66 -4.10 -35.91 14.02
N ARG A 67 -5.23 -35.65 13.35
CA ARG A 67 -5.60 -36.35 12.11
C ARG A 67 -4.62 -36.05 10.98
N THR A 68 -4.13 -34.82 10.91
CA THR A 68 -3.17 -34.43 9.87
C THR A 68 -1.80 -35.03 10.08
N TRP A 69 -1.34 -35.17 11.33
CA TRP A 69 -0.08 -35.83 11.65
C TRP A 69 -0.03 -37.28 11.12
N VAL A 70 -1.09 -38.06 11.32
CA VAL A 70 -1.16 -39.45 10.85
C VAL A 70 -0.87 -39.54 9.35
N GLU A 71 -1.49 -38.67 8.55
CA GLU A 71 -1.30 -38.70 7.10
C GLU A 71 0.06 -38.14 6.69
N PHE A 72 0.58 -37.09 7.33
CA PHE A 72 1.91 -36.60 7.00
C PHE A 72 3.04 -37.55 7.42
N LYS A 73 2.89 -38.27 8.54
CA LYS A 73 3.79 -39.36 8.92
C LYS A 73 3.82 -40.42 7.81
N ARG A 74 2.63 -40.88 7.39
CA ARG A 74 2.49 -41.86 6.29
C ARG A 74 3.09 -41.36 4.97
N LEU A 75 2.83 -40.11 4.58
CA LEU A 75 3.37 -39.54 3.34
C LEU A 75 4.89 -39.43 3.39
N CYS A 76 5.46 -39.07 4.53
CA CYS A 76 6.90 -39.03 4.71
C CYS A 76 7.54 -40.43 4.61
N GLU A 77 6.89 -41.46 5.16
CA GLU A 77 7.39 -42.84 5.14
C GLU A 77 7.23 -43.53 3.78
N GLN A 78 6.17 -43.20 3.03
CA GLN A 78 5.72 -44.01 1.89
C GLN A 78 5.68 -43.27 0.55
N VAL A 79 5.75 -41.93 0.54
CA VAL A 79 5.51 -41.11 -0.67
C VAL A 79 6.55 -39.98 -0.78
N PRO A 80 7.83 -40.31 -1.04
CA PRO A 80 8.92 -39.33 -1.08
C PRO A 80 8.71 -38.25 -2.15
N GLU A 81 8.01 -38.55 -3.25
CA GLU A 81 7.69 -37.60 -4.31
C GLU A 81 6.72 -36.49 -3.87
N ALA A 82 6.07 -36.61 -2.69
CA ALA A 82 5.27 -35.54 -2.10
C ALA A 82 6.12 -34.39 -1.55
N GLY A 83 7.44 -34.56 -1.42
CA GLY A 83 8.34 -33.51 -0.94
C GLY A 83 8.17 -33.17 0.53
N ILE A 84 8.00 -34.20 1.37
CA ILE A 84 7.90 -34.10 2.83
C ILE A 84 8.99 -34.98 3.43
N HIS A 85 9.69 -34.49 4.46
CA HIS A 85 10.67 -35.31 5.20
C HIS A 85 10.52 -35.14 6.70
N PHE A 86 11.00 -36.12 7.46
CA PHE A 86 11.13 -35.99 8.91
C PHE A 86 12.27 -35.03 9.24
N GLN A 87 12.09 -34.22 10.27
CA GLN A 87 13.12 -33.36 10.82
C GLN A 87 12.89 -33.20 12.31
N LYS A 88 13.96 -33.37 13.10
CA LYS A 88 13.94 -32.97 14.50
C LYS A 88 13.55 -31.51 14.62
N CYS A 89 12.75 -31.19 15.62
CA CYS A 89 12.22 -29.87 15.90
C CYS A 89 12.56 -29.47 17.32
N HIS A 90 13.19 -28.32 17.49
CA HIS A 90 13.44 -27.70 18.79
C HIS A 90 12.43 -26.58 18.99
N ILE A 91 11.68 -26.66 20.08
CA ILE A 91 10.84 -25.57 20.57
C ILE A 91 11.58 -24.89 21.70
N ALA A 92 11.86 -23.60 21.56
CA ALA A 92 12.55 -22.81 22.59
C ALA A 92 11.57 -21.83 23.26
N ARG A 93 11.57 -21.81 24.60
CA ARG A 93 10.62 -21.07 25.42
C ARG A 93 11.36 -20.02 26.25
N ARG A 94 10.87 -18.78 26.22
CA ARG A 94 11.35 -17.74 27.13
C ARG A 94 10.64 -17.85 28.46
N LYS A 95 11.36 -17.60 29.54
CA LYS A 95 10.81 -17.61 30.91
C LYS A 95 9.49 -16.83 31.05
N LYS A 96 9.47 -15.59 30.54
CA LYS A 96 8.28 -14.72 30.60
C LYS A 96 7.07 -15.28 29.86
N ASP A 97 7.28 -15.97 28.73
CA ASP A 97 6.17 -16.52 27.94
C ASP A 97 5.60 -17.77 28.63
N VAL A 98 6.45 -18.56 29.28
CA VAL A 98 6.02 -19.72 30.10
C VAL A 98 5.24 -19.26 31.34
N GLU A 99 5.71 -18.21 32.02
CA GLU A 99 5.01 -17.62 33.17
C GLU A 99 3.66 -17.00 32.76
N GLU A 100 3.59 -16.33 31.61
CA GLU A 100 2.34 -15.78 31.06
C GLU A 100 1.36 -16.90 30.66
N ALA A 101 1.87 -17.98 30.08
CA ALA A 101 1.07 -19.16 29.73
C ALA A 101 0.45 -19.86 30.96
N LYS A 102 1.02 -19.69 32.16
CA LYS A 102 0.45 -20.23 33.42
C LYS A 102 -0.76 -19.42 33.92
N SER A 103 -0.85 -18.14 33.58
CA SER A 103 -1.85 -17.21 34.12
C SER A 103 -2.95 -16.82 33.12
N SER A 104 -2.84 -17.29 31.87
CA SER A 104 -3.77 -16.96 30.80
C SER A 104 -4.15 -18.21 30.00
N THR A 105 -5.32 -18.16 29.36
CA THR A 105 -5.70 -19.09 28.30
C THR A 105 -4.93 -18.69 27.03
N PHE A 106 -3.60 -18.83 27.06
CA PHE A 106 -2.73 -18.41 25.97
C PHE A 106 -3.04 -19.26 24.71
N PRO A 107 -3.24 -18.64 23.53
CA PRO A 107 -3.73 -19.37 22.35
C PRO A 107 -2.65 -20.12 21.56
N ASP A 108 -1.50 -20.45 22.16
CA ASP A 108 -0.47 -21.23 21.47
C ASP A 108 0.03 -22.39 22.33
N ALA A 109 -0.67 -23.53 22.22
CA ALA A 109 -0.32 -24.76 22.93
C ALA A 109 1.09 -25.26 22.59
N LEU A 110 1.70 -24.74 21.51
CA LEU A 110 3.05 -25.07 21.08
C LEU A 110 4.09 -24.84 22.18
N PHE A 111 3.93 -23.81 23.00
CA PHE A 111 4.96 -23.40 23.98
C PHE A 111 4.65 -23.82 25.42
N GLN A 112 3.63 -24.66 25.66
CA GLN A 112 3.34 -25.18 26.99
C GLN A 112 4.46 -26.12 27.49
N GLU A 113 4.68 -26.16 28.81
CA GLU A 113 5.59 -27.12 29.46
C GLU A 113 5.05 -28.55 29.37
N GLU A 114 3.73 -28.71 29.47
CA GLU A 114 3.04 -30.00 29.39
C GLU A 114 2.07 -30.03 28.18
N PRO A 115 2.60 -30.00 26.95
CA PRO A 115 1.74 -29.93 25.78
C PRO A 115 1.09 -31.29 25.49
N TRP A 116 -0.16 -31.28 25.00
CA TRP A 116 -0.87 -32.51 24.62
C TRP A 116 -0.15 -33.32 23.53
N TYR A 117 0.64 -32.64 22.69
CA TYR A 117 1.34 -33.28 21.57
C TYR A 117 2.57 -34.09 22.02
N LYS A 118 2.94 -34.06 23.30
CA LYS A 118 3.95 -34.97 23.85
C LYS A 118 3.58 -36.45 23.68
N GLU A 119 2.28 -36.74 23.65
CA GLU A 119 1.75 -38.08 23.39
C GLU A 119 1.62 -38.38 21.89
N LEU A 120 1.70 -37.34 21.04
CA LEU A 120 1.60 -37.47 19.59
C LEU A 120 2.93 -37.84 18.95
N PHE A 121 4.04 -37.30 19.46
CA PHE A 121 5.39 -37.56 18.97
C PHE A 121 6.11 -38.55 19.87
N GLU A 122 6.49 -39.70 19.30
CA GLU A 122 7.05 -40.85 20.03
C GLU A 122 8.38 -40.53 20.73
N ASP A 123 9.18 -39.63 20.17
CA ASP A 123 10.49 -39.22 20.67
C ASP A 123 10.46 -37.85 21.38
N PHE A 124 9.29 -37.40 21.82
CA PHE A 124 9.17 -36.16 22.59
C PHE A 124 9.99 -36.24 23.88
N ARG A 125 10.79 -35.20 24.12
CA ARG A 125 11.48 -34.99 25.39
C ARG A 125 11.66 -33.51 25.68
N GLU A 126 11.74 -33.15 26.95
CA GLU A 126 12.26 -31.84 27.34
C GLU A 126 13.79 -31.80 27.15
N GLN A 127 14.30 -30.64 26.77
CA GLN A 127 15.73 -30.40 26.54
C GLN A 127 16.45 -30.16 27.88
N ASN A 128 17.67 -30.68 28.00
CA ASN A 128 18.54 -30.34 29.11
C ASN A 128 18.99 -28.87 29.00
N PRO A 129 19.35 -28.18 30.10
CA PRO A 129 19.74 -26.76 30.07
C PRO A 129 20.88 -26.41 29.10
N ASN A 130 21.78 -27.36 28.81
CA ASN A 130 22.88 -27.20 27.85
C ASN A 130 22.48 -27.43 26.38
N GLU A 131 21.28 -27.94 26.11
CA GLU A 131 20.72 -28.17 24.76
C GLU A 131 19.76 -27.04 24.33
N VAL A 132 19.25 -26.28 25.30
CA VAL A 132 18.32 -25.17 25.06
C VAL A 132 19.00 -24.10 24.20
N THR A 133 18.24 -23.55 23.25
CA THR A 133 18.73 -22.49 22.37
C THR A 133 19.22 -21.30 23.19
N ARG A 134 20.40 -20.78 22.86
CA ARG A 134 20.99 -19.65 23.58
C ARG A 134 20.00 -18.49 23.71
N GLY A 135 19.82 -17.99 24.94
CA GLY A 135 18.89 -16.89 25.24
C GLY A 135 17.46 -17.34 25.57
N TYR A 136 17.20 -18.65 25.60
CA TYR A 136 15.92 -19.23 26.04
C TYR A 136 16.11 -20.00 27.36
N ASP A 137 15.02 -20.17 28.09
CA ASP A 137 15.01 -20.70 29.46
C ASP A 137 14.79 -22.21 29.48
N SER A 138 13.87 -22.70 28.65
CA SER A 138 13.54 -24.12 28.50
C SER A 138 13.15 -24.44 27.06
N GLY A 139 12.93 -25.71 26.75
CA GLY A 139 12.56 -26.13 25.42
C GLY A 139 12.34 -27.63 25.32
N CYS A 140 11.68 -28.07 24.25
CA CYS A 140 11.47 -29.49 23.97
C CYS A 140 11.98 -29.87 22.58
N GLU A 141 12.24 -31.16 22.40
CA GLU A 141 12.67 -31.77 21.15
C GLU A 141 11.71 -32.90 20.78
N PHE A 142 11.34 -32.99 19.51
CA PHE A 142 10.60 -34.11 18.93
C PHE A 142 10.83 -34.17 17.42
N THR A 143 10.61 -35.33 16.82
CA THR A 143 10.65 -35.50 15.36
C THR A 143 9.31 -35.11 14.75
N SER A 144 9.31 -34.07 13.92
CA SER A 144 8.16 -33.61 13.14
C SER A 144 8.47 -33.76 11.64
N VAL A 145 7.69 -33.10 10.78
CA VAL A 145 7.91 -33.04 9.33
C VAL A 145 8.16 -31.61 8.87
N CYS A 146 8.95 -31.45 7.81
CA CYS A 146 9.02 -30.22 7.03
C CYS A 146 8.61 -30.48 5.57
N ILE A 147 7.76 -29.61 5.06
CA ILE A 147 7.09 -29.74 3.77
C ILE A 147 7.69 -28.76 2.78
N ASN A 148 8.17 -29.27 1.66
CA ASN A 148 8.50 -28.43 0.51
C ASN A 148 7.22 -28.04 -0.24
N THR A 149 6.67 -26.87 0.07
CA THR A 149 5.40 -26.40 -0.50
C THR A 149 5.41 -26.30 -2.03
N ALA A 150 6.59 -26.09 -2.63
CA ALA A 150 6.75 -25.98 -4.08
C ALA A 150 6.66 -27.35 -4.80
N ILE A 151 6.84 -28.46 -4.07
CA ILE A 151 6.64 -29.82 -4.57
C ILE A 151 5.27 -30.35 -4.13
N TYR A 152 4.92 -30.14 -2.86
CA TYR A 152 3.72 -30.72 -2.27
C TYR A 152 2.42 -30.17 -2.87
N LEU A 153 2.33 -28.87 -3.18
CA LEU A 153 1.11 -28.30 -3.79
C LEU A 153 0.88 -28.85 -5.21
N PRO A 154 1.89 -28.89 -6.12
CA PRO A 154 1.75 -29.59 -7.39
C PRO A 154 1.46 -31.08 -7.25
N TRP A 155 2.10 -31.78 -6.29
CA TRP A 155 1.83 -33.19 -6.02
C TRP A 155 0.36 -33.41 -5.63
N LEU A 156 -0.20 -32.61 -4.71
CA LEU A 156 -1.62 -32.66 -4.34
C LEU A 156 -2.55 -32.42 -5.55
N ALA A 157 -2.22 -31.44 -6.39
CA ALA A 157 -2.98 -31.21 -7.63
C ALA A 157 -2.89 -32.42 -8.58
N GLY A 158 -1.71 -33.05 -8.70
CA GLY A 158 -1.53 -34.29 -9.45
C GLY A 158 -2.37 -35.45 -8.89
N GLN A 159 -2.48 -35.55 -7.57
CA GLN A 159 -3.34 -36.55 -6.92
C GLN A 159 -4.83 -36.31 -7.18
N CYS A 160 -5.28 -35.06 -7.17
CA CYS A 160 -6.62 -34.67 -7.59
C CYS A 160 -6.88 -35.09 -9.05
N LEU A 161 -5.96 -34.74 -9.97
CA LEU A 161 -6.07 -35.09 -11.39
C LEU A 161 -6.14 -36.60 -11.61
N LYS A 162 -5.30 -37.38 -10.90
CA LYS A 162 -5.29 -38.85 -10.94
C LYS A 162 -6.65 -39.45 -10.54
N ASN A 163 -7.39 -38.78 -9.66
CA ASN A 163 -8.73 -39.20 -9.24
C ASN A 163 -9.86 -38.66 -10.14
N GLY A 164 -9.54 -37.94 -11.21
CA GLY A 164 -10.51 -37.40 -12.18
C GLY A 164 -11.09 -36.03 -11.79
N VAL A 165 -10.47 -35.32 -10.84
CA VAL A 165 -10.83 -33.93 -10.53
C VAL A 165 -10.41 -33.03 -11.70
N VAL A 166 -11.28 -32.10 -12.11
CA VAL A 166 -10.95 -31.12 -13.15
C VAL A 166 -10.53 -29.79 -12.50
N LEU A 167 -9.36 -29.28 -12.86
CA LEU A 167 -8.87 -27.97 -12.40
C LEU A 167 -9.20 -26.89 -13.45
N LYS A 168 -9.76 -25.75 -13.05
CA LYS A 168 -10.04 -24.61 -13.94
C LYS A 168 -9.57 -23.30 -13.30
N ARG A 169 -8.82 -22.50 -14.06
CA ARG A 169 -8.45 -21.14 -13.64
C ARG A 169 -9.59 -20.16 -13.89
N THR A 170 -9.99 -19.42 -12.86
CA THR A 170 -11.02 -18.37 -12.93
C THR A 170 -11.01 -17.52 -11.66
N SER A 171 -11.59 -16.33 -11.70
CA SER A 171 -11.79 -15.48 -10.52
C SER A 171 -13.29 -15.26 -10.33
N LEU A 172 -13.77 -15.38 -9.10
CA LEU A 172 -15.17 -15.15 -8.75
C LEU A 172 -15.32 -13.80 -8.05
N THR A 173 -16.38 -13.07 -8.37
CA THR A 173 -16.77 -11.89 -7.58
C THR A 173 -17.83 -12.22 -6.54
N ASP A 174 -18.63 -13.25 -6.80
CA ASP A 174 -19.64 -13.82 -5.89
C ASP A 174 -19.58 -15.35 -5.88
N ILE A 175 -19.81 -15.99 -4.73
CA ILE A 175 -19.75 -17.44 -4.58
C ILE A 175 -20.77 -18.17 -5.48
N SER A 176 -21.91 -17.55 -5.77
CA SER A 176 -22.96 -18.12 -6.63
C SER A 176 -22.51 -18.33 -8.08
N GLU A 177 -21.48 -17.61 -8.54
CA GLU A 177 -20.89 -17.81 -9.87
C GLU A 177 -20.30 -19.22 -10.04
N ALA A 178 -19.89 -19.86 -8.95
CA ALA A 178 -19.40 -21.25 -8.95
C ALA A 178 -20.42 -22.23 -9.54
N LYS A 179 -21.73 -21.93 -9.45
CA LYS A 179 -22.81 -22.79 -9.97
C LYS A 179 -22.69 -23.08 -11.47
N LYS A 180 -21.99 -22.22 -12.22
CA LYS A 180 -21.87 -22.31 -13.68
C LYS A 180 -20.58 -22.98 -14.14
N LEU A 181 -19.72 -23.42 -13.23
CA LEU A 181 -18.33 -23.78 -13.55
C LEU A 181 -18.04 -25.28 -13.53
N SER A 182 -19.02 -26.11 -13.18
CA SER A 182 -18.87 -27.56 -13.18
C SER A 182 -18.41 -28.09 -14.54
N HIS A 183 -17.42 -28.99 -14.54
CA HIS A 183 -17.00 -29.69 -15.75
C HIS A 183 -18.07 -30.64 -16.30
N THR A 184 -19.04 -31.06 -15.48
CA THR A 184 -20.13 -31.95 -15.92
C THR A 184 -21.24 -31.23 -16.67
N GLY A 185 -21.23 -29.88 -16.70
CA GLY A 185 -22.31 -29.05 -17.21
C GLY A 185 -23.56 -29.00 -16.31
N LYS A 186 -23.60 -29.79 -15.23
CA LYS A 186 -24.68 -29.76 -14.24
C LYS A 186 -24.43 -28.70 -13.17
N VAL A 187 -25.50 -28.13 -12.64
CA VAL A 187 -25.45 -27.25 -11.46
C VAL A 187 -24.90 -28.07 -10.28
N PRO A 188 -23.90 -27.56 -9.54
CA PRO A 188 -23.40 -28.25 -8.37
C PRO A 188 -24.43 -28.25 -7.26
N ASN A 189 -24.58 -29.39 -6.59
CA ASN A 189 -25.36 -29.46 -5.36
C ASN A 189 -24.54 -28.99 -4.15
N ILE A 190 -23.21 -28.88 -4.27
CA ILE A 190 -22.31 -28.47 -3.20
C ILE A 190 -21.17 -27.59 -3.73
N ILE A 191 -20.88 -26.51 -3.00
CA ILE A 191 -19.73 -25.62 -3.20
C ILE A 191 -18.86 -25.64 -1.94
N VAL A 192 -17.62 -26.10 -2.02
CA VAL A 192 -16.64 -25.97 -0.93
C VAL A 192 -15.92 -24.63 -1.08
N ASN A 193 -16.13 -23.69 -0.16
CA ASN A 193 -15.42 -22.42 -0.14
C ASN A 193 -14.10 -22.53 0.65
N ALA A 194 -12.99 -22.61 -0.07
CA ALA A 194 -11.63 -22.66 0.47
C ALA A 194 -10.78 -21.45 0.03
N THR A 195 -11.39 -20.25 -0.02
CA THR A 195 -10.76 -19.04 -0.60
C THR A 195 -9.83 -18.28 0.35
N GLY A 196 -9.65 -18.71 1.60
CA GLY A 196 -8.76 -18.05 2.55
C GLY A 196 -9.14 -16.58 2.77
N LEU A 197 -8.19 -15.66 2.60
CA LEU A 197 -8.45 -14.21 2.67
C LEU A 197 -9.45 -13.71 1.62
N GLY A 198 -9.68 -14.47 0.55
CA GLY A 198 -10.71 -14.16 -0.45
C GLY A 198 -12.11 -14.06 0.15
N SER A 199 -12.42 -14.84 1.20
CA SER A 199 -13.71 -14.80 1.90
C SER A 199 -14.05 -13.43 2.49
N LEU A 200 -13.06 -12.56 2.75
CA LEU A 200 -13.28 -11.19 3.22
C LEU A 200 -14.08 -10.36 2.20
N LYS A 201 -13.87 -10.59 0.90
CA LYS A 201 -14.41 -9.74 -0.18
C LYS A 201 -15.36 -10.47 -1.12
N LEU A 202 -15.39 -11.80 -1.09
CA LEU A 202 -16.22 -12.61 -1.98
C LEU A 202 -17.71 -12.38 -1.68
N GLY A 203 -18.48 -11.98 -2.71
CA GLY A 203 -19.93 -11.84 -2.63
C GLY A 203 -20.61 -13.14 -2.20
N GLY A 204 -21.69 -13.04 -1.44
CA GLY A 204 -22.35 -14.18 -0.79
C GLY A 204 -21.60 -14.76 0.42
N VAL A 205 -20.41 -14.23 0.78
CA VAL A 205 -19.67 -14.62 1.98
C VAL A 205 -19.32 -13.41 2.84
N LYS A 206 -18.51 -12.47 2.31
CA LYS A 206 -18.11 -11.20 2.95
C LYS A 206 -17.80 -11.32 4.45
N ASP A 207 -16.91 -12.22 4.81
CA ASP A 207 -16.54 -12.44 6.21
C ASP A 207 -15.59 -11.34 6.73
N GLU A 208 -16.17 -10.27 7.28
CA GLU A 208 -15.46 -9.11 7.84
C GLU A 208 -14.61 -9.44 9.09
N THR A 209 -14.70 -10.66 9.61
CA THR A 209 -13.86 -11.13 10.72
C THR A 209 -12.47 -11.59 10.27
N MET A 210 -12.24 -11.67 8.97
CA MET A 210 -10.95 -12.00 8.36
C MET A 210 -9.97 -10.81 8.40
N ALA A 211 -8.70 -11.09 8.66
CA ALA A 211 -7.60 -10.14 8.50
C ALA A 211 -6.33 -10.89 8.04
N PRO A 212 -5.37 -10.22 7.38
CA PRO A 212 -4.09 -10.84 7.10
C PRO A 212 -3.25 -10.90 8.37
N ALA A 213 -2.45 -11.95 8.55
CA ALA A 213 -1.29 -11.88 9.44
C ALA A 213 -0.01 -12.01 8.60
N ARG A 214 0.63 -10.86 8.33
CA ARG A 214 1.77 -10.75 7.41
C ARG A 214 2.97 -11.51 7.96
N GLY A 215 3.48 -12.44 7.16
CA GLY A 215 4.68 -13.21 7.42
C GLY A 215 5.75 -12.94 6.38
N GLN A 216 6.84 -12.29 6.79
CA GLN A 216 8.04 -12.15 6.00
C GLN A 216 9.04 -13.25 6.32
N ILE A 217 9.67 -13.80 5.27
CA ILE A 217 10.70 -14.83 5.35
C ILE A 217 11.88 -14.51 4.44
N VAL A 218 13.02 -15.12 4.73
CA VAL A 218 14.19 -15.18 3.85
C VAL A 218 14.45 -16.65 3.54
N VAL A 219 14.57 -16.98 2.27
CA VAL A 219 14.87 -18.35 1.83
C VAL A 219 16.35 -18.42 1.48
N VAL A 220 17.08 -19.37 2.06
CA VAL A 220 18.53 -19.53 1.88
C VAL A 220 18.89 -20.93 1.38
N ARG A 221 20.06 -21.08 0.74
CA ARG A 221 20.61 -22.38 0.32
C ARG A 221 21.25 -23.14 1.47
N ASN A 222 21.65 -22.43 2.53
CA ASN A 222 22.27 -23.02 3.71
C ASN A 222 21.36 -24.08 4.29
N GLU A 223 21.94 -25.24 4.59
CA GLU A 223 21.25 -26.32 5.27
C GLU A 223 21.38 -26.11 6.79
N SER A 224 20.30 -26.39 7.51
CA SER A 224 20.30 -26.28 8.96
C SER A 224 19.21 -27.17 9.51
N THR A 225 19.65 -28.13 10.30
CA THR A 225 18.81 -29.01 11.12
C THR A 225 19.38 -29.01 12.53
N PRO A 226 18.55 -29.12 13.58
CA PRO A 226 17.10 -29.31 13.55
C PRO A 226 16.30 -28.03 13.24
N MET A 227 14.99 -28.19 12.98
CA MET A 227 14.07 -27.04 12.95
C MET A 227 14.13 -26.31 14.29
N LEU A 228 13.92 -25.00 14.28
CA LEU A 228 13.85 -24.18 15.49
C LEU A 228 12.60 -23.32 15.44
N ILE A 229 11.83 -23.28 16.53
CA ILE A 229 10.70 -22.36 16.70
C ILE A 229 10.75 -21.81 18.11
N THR A 230 10.54 -20.51 18.25
CA THR A 230 10.68 -19.83 19.54
C THR A 230 9.39 -19.14 19.97
N SER A 231 9.10 -19.12 21.28
CA SER A 231 7.90 -18.50 21.85
C SER A 231 7.82 -16.99 21.62
N GLY A 232 8.96 -16.33 21.40
CA GLY A 232 9.04 -14.95 20.92
C GLY A 232 10.47 -14.45 20.90
N VAL A 233 10.66 -13.18 20.51
CA VAL A 233 11.99 -12.53 20.42
C VAL A 233 12.04 -11.26 21.26
N GLU A 234 13.25 -10.83 21.66
CA GLU A 234 13.43 -9.65 22.51
C GLU A 234 13.06 -8.32 21.83
N ASP A 235 13.12 -8.26 20.49
CA ASP A 235 12.85 -7.05 19.71
C ASP A 235 11.38 -6.53 19.79
N GLY A 236 10.48 -7.29 20.43
CA GLY A 236 9.06 -6.95 20.57
C GLY A 236 8.33 -6.80 19.23
N GLY A 237 7.12 -6.25 19.28
CA GLY A 237 6.31 -6.03 18.08
C GLY A 237 5.76 -7.32 17.46
N SER A 238 5.85 -7.44 16.14
CA SER A 238 5.33 -8.57 15.35
C SER A 238 6.42 -9.55 14.90
N ASP A 239 7.65 -9.38 15.37
CA ASP A 239 8.78 -10.25 15.00
C ASP A 239 8.66 -11.59 15.74
N VAL A 240 8.97 -12.68 15.03
CA VAL A 240 9.08 -14.05 15.57
C VAL A 240 10.37 -14.68 15.05
N MET A 241 10.77 -15.82 15.60
CA MET A 241 11.93 -16.56 15.10
C MET A 241 11.59 -18.03 14.87
N TYR A 242 11.84 -18.48 13.64
CA TYR A 242 11.79 -19.88 13.28
C TYR A 242 12.71 -20.19 12.10
N LEU A 243 13.17 -21.43 12.05
CA LEU A 243 14.00 -21.98 10.99
C LEU A 243 13.50 -23.38 10.64
N MET A 244 13.40 -23.68 9.35
CA MET A 244 13.09 -25.04 8.89
C MET A 244 13.64 -25.30 7.48
N GLN A 245 14.28 -26.45 7.29
CA GLN A 245 14.80 -26.86 6.00
C GLN A 245 13.77 -27.68 5.22
N ARG A 246 13.33 -27.18 4.05
CA ARG A 246 12.38 -27.90 3.19
C ARG A 246 13.03 -29.14 2.58
N ALA A 247 12.25 -30.20 2.43
CA ALA A 247 12.67 -31.45 1.80
C ALA A 247 13.13 -31.26 0.34
N ALA A 248 13.88 -32.25 -0.16
CA ALA A 248 14.32 -32.36 -1.56
C ALA A 248 14.98 -31.09 -2.12
N GLY A 249 15.91 -30.50 -1.35
CA GLY A 249 16.66 -29.32 -1.78
C GLY A 249 15.84 -28.03 -1.91
N GLY A 250 14.68 -27.95 -1.25
CA GLY A 250 13.78 -26.79 -1.33
C GLY A 250 14.31 -25.49 -0.70
N GLY A 251 15.48 -25.55 -0.07
CA GLY A 251 16.09 -24.47 0.70
C GLY A 251 15.57 -24.38 2.13
N THR A 252 16.27 -23.59 2.94
CA THR A 252 15.91 -23.35 4.34
C THR A 252 15.16 -22.04 4.47
N ILE A 253 14.05 -22.08 5.20
CA ILE A 253 13.22 -20.92 5.51
C ILE A 253 13.70 -20.30 6.81
N LEU A 254 14.08 -19.03 6.74
CA LEU A 254 14.38 -18.19 7.89
C LEU A 254 13.17 -17.26 8.10
N GLY A 255 12.55 -17.36 9.27
CA GLY A 255 11.43 -16.52 9.64
C GLY A 255 11.58 -15.92 11.04
N GLY A 256 10.77 -14.94 11.39
CA GLY A 256 9.80 -14.29 10.52
C GLY A 256 9.06 -13.15 11.20
N THR A 257 7.85 -12.90 10.70
CA THR A 257 6.90 -11.97 11.32
C THR A 257 5.51 -12.60 11.45
N TYR A 258 4.71 -12.06 12.35
CA TYR A 258 3.29 -12.32 12.53
C TYR A 258 2.56 -11.00 12.81
N ASP A 259 2.31 -10.24 11.74
CA ASP A 259 1.78 -8.87 11.85
C ASP A 259 0.31 -8.80 11.39
N VAL A 260 -0.61 -8.87 12.35
CA VAL A 260 -2.07 -8.94 12.11
C VAL A 260 -2.59 -7.58 11.62
N GLY A 261 -3.34 -7.59 10.52
CA GLY A 261 -3.90 -6.42 9.86
C GLY A 261 -2.98 -5.78 8.81
N ASN A 262 -1.72 -6.22 8.72
CA ASN A 262 -0.77 -5.69 7.74
C ASN A 262 -0.94 -6.36 6.36
N TRP A 263 -1.18 -5.56 5.32
CA TRP A 263 -1.38 -5.99 3.93
C TRP A 263 -0.15 -5.74 3.03
N GLU A 264 0.98 -5.27 3.59
CA GLU A 264 2.17 -4.97 2.78
C GLU A 264 2.73 -6.23 2.12
N SER A 265 2.80 -6.20 0.80
CA SER A 265 3.23 -7.31 -0.06
C SER A 265 4.74 -7.38 -0.25
N GLN A 266 5.45 -6.27 -0.07
CA GLN A 266 6.88 -6.19 -0.35
C GLN A 266 7.70 -6.59 0.86
N PRO A 267 8.79 -7.37 0.69
CA PRO A 267 9.75 -7.60 1.76
C PRO A 267 10.39 -6.28 2.22
N ASP A 268 10.42 -6.06 3.53
CA ASP A 268 11.13 -4.94 4.13
C ASP A 268 12.60 -5.34 4.39
N PRO A 269 13.59 -4.61 3.86
CA PRO A 269 15.00 -4.96 4.02
C PRO A 269 15.49 -4.98 5.48
N ASN A 270 14.92 -4.13 6.36
CA ASN A 270 15.29 -4.10 7.77
C ASN A 270 14.72 -5.32 8.50
N ILE A 271 13.48 -5.70 8.21
CA ILE A 271 12.90 -6.95 8.74
C ILE A 271 13.73 -8.15 8.26
N ALA A 272 14.12 -8.18 6.98
CA ALA A 272 14.96 -9.27 6.45
C ALA A 272 16.30 -9.35 7.18
N GLN A 273 16.96 -8.21 7.38
CA GLN A 273 18.22 -8.14 8.13
C GLN A 273 18.05 -8.64 9.57
N ARG A 274 16.99 -8.24 10.28
CA ARG A 274 16.72 -8.71 11.64
C ARG A 274 16.43 -10.20 11.70
N ILE A 275 15.64 -10.74 10.77
CA ILE A 275 15.40 -12.19 10.66
C ILE A 275 16.72 -12.94 10.51
N MET A 276 17.55 -12.53 9.55
CA MET A 276 18.84 -13.17 9.31
C MET A 276 19.78 -13.06 10.52
N GLN A 277 19.86 -11.88 11.14
CA GLN A 277 20.71 -11.61 12.29
C GLN A 277 20.33 -12.51 13.48
N ARG A 278 19.05 -12.55 13.85
CA ARG A 278 18.58 -13.39 14.96
C ARG A 278 18.88 -14.87 14.74
N ILE A 279 18.69 -15.35 13.51
CA ILE A 279 18.97 -16.74 13.16
C ILE A 279 20.46 -17.06 13.28
N VAL A 280 21.36 -16.23 12.76
CA VAL A 280 22.81 -16.51 12.85
C VAL A 280 23.37 -16.32 14.26
N GLU A 281 22.69 -15.54 15.10
CA GLU A 281 23.03 -15.42 16.53
C GLU A 281 22.57 -16.65 17.33
N ALA A 282 21.36 -17.15 17.03
CA ALA A 282 20.80 -18.33 17.69
C ALA A 282 21.45 -19.64 17.19
N ARG A 283 21.83 -19.71 15.91
CA ARG A 283 22.47 -20.84 15.25
C ARG A 283 23.60 -20.40 14.33
N PRO A 284 24.79 -20.05 14.86
CA PRO A 284 25.93 -19.62 14.06
C PRO A 284 26.35 -20.62 12.98
N GLU A 285 26.12 -21.91 13.22
CA GLU A 285 26.43 -23.02 12.32
C GLU A 285 25.73 -22.90 10.95
N VAL A 286 24.55 -22.26 10.87
CA VAL A 286 23.82 -22.07 9.60
C VAL A 286 24.62 -21.25 8.59
N ALA A 287 25.58 -20.44 9.06
CA ALA A 287 26.36 -19.52 8.26
C ALA A 287 27.88 -19.72 8.45
N ASP A 288 28.31 -20.91 8.87
CA ASP A 288 29.71 -21.23 9.20
C ASP A 288 30.36 -20.24 10.18
N GLY A 289 29.57 -19.64 11.09
CA GLY A 289 30.05 -18.60 12.01
C GLY A 289 30.39 -17.25 11.35
N LYS A 290 30.15 -17.07 10.05
CA LYS A 290 30.44 -15.83 9.29
C LYS A 290 29.36 -14.74 9.47
N GLY A 291 28.43 -14.95 10.40
CA GLY A 291 27.26 -14.11 10.61
C GLY A 291 26.38 -14.04 9.35
N VAL A 292 25.64 -12.95 9.18
CA VAL A 292 24.69 -12.78 8.05
C VAL A 292 25.37 -12.91 6.68
N LYS A 293 26.66 -12.57 6.57
CA LYS A 293 27.42 -12.67 5.31
C LYS A 293 27.64 -14.12 4.86
N GLY A 294 27.53 -15.10 5.76
CA GLY A 294 27.61 -16.53 5.41
C GLY A 294 26.32 -17.10 4.84
N LEU A 295 25.22 -16.35 4.83
CA LEU A 295 23.95 -16.79 4.27
C LEU A 295 23.93 -16.63 2.74
N SER A 296 23.70 -17.73 2.04
CA SER A 296 23.47 -17.77 0.59
C SER A 296 21.99 -17.61 0.29
N ILE A 297 21.55 -16.35 0.15
CA ILE A 297 20.15 -16.01 -0.07
C ILE A 297 19.66 -16.49 -1.44
N ILE A 298 18.50 -17.15 -1.46
CA ILE A 298 17.74 -17.50 -2.67
C ILE A 298 16.75 -16.38 -3.00
N ARG A 299 15.91 -15.98 -2.03
CA ARG A 299 14.94 -14.88 -2.19
C ARG A 299 14.42 -14.38 -0.85
N HIS A 300 13.87 -13.17 -0.87
CA HIS A 300 13.01 -12.64 0.19
C HIS A 300 11.54 -12.83 -0.23
N ALA A 301 10.66 -13.15 0.71
CA ALA A 301 9.25 -13.37 0.40
C ALA A 301 8.32 -12.91 1.53
N VAL A 302 7.09 -12.54 1.16
CA VAL A 302 6.04 -12.13 2.09
C VAL A 302 4.75 -12.84 1.71
N GLY A 303 4.16 -13.54 2.67
CA GLY A 303 2.83 -14.12 2.56
C GLY A 303 1.86 -13.52 3.57
N LEU A 304 0.56 -13.49 3.25
CA LEU A 304 -0.48 -13.07 4.17
C LEU A 304 -1.23 -14.29 4.69
N ARG A 305 -1.04 -14.64 5.97
CA ARG A 305 -1.80 -15.71 6.60
C ARG A 305 -3.29 -15.33 6.66
N PRO A 306 -4.24 -16.22 6.30
CA PRO A 306 -5.67 -15.96 6.37
C PRO A 306 -6.17 -16.07 7.82
N TRP A 307 -5.83 -15.07 8.64
CA TRP A 307 -6.28 -14.99 10.02
C TRP A 307 -7.78 -14.63 10.07
N ARG A 308 -8.49 -15.20 11.04
CA ARG A 308 -9.91 -14.96 11.26
C ARG A 308 -10.17 -14.81 12.75
N LYS A 309 -10.92 -13.79 13.14
CA LYS A 309 -11.40 -13.65 14.51
C LYS A 309 -12.40 -14.79 14.79
N GLY A 310 -12.12 -15.57 15.83
CA GLY A 310 -12.88 -16.80 16.13
C GLY A 310 -12.32 -18.07 15.47
N GLY A 311 -11.21 -17.98 14.74
CA GLY A 311 -10.51 -19.14 14.19
C GLY A 311 -11.15 -19.71 12.93
N LEU A 312 -10.94 -21.00 12.68
CA LEU A 312 -11.45 -21.74 11.52
C LEU A 312 -12.97 -21.56 11.37
N ARG A 313 -13.43 -21.30 10.14
CA ARG A 313 -14.83 -21.50 9.74
C ARG A 313 -14.95 -22.78 8.93
N LEU A 314 -15.51 -23.81 9.56
CA LEU A 314 -15.78 -25.12 8.98
C LEU A 314 -17.22 -25.53 9.31
N GLU A 315 -18.14 -25.18 8.42
CA GLU A 315 -19.59 -25.35 8.61
C GLU A 315 -20.29 -25.33 7.24
N GLU A 316 -21.51 -25.87 7.19
CA GLU A 316 -22.39 -25.78 6.03
C GLU A 316 -23.33 -24.57 6.09
N GLU A 317 -23.59 -23.97 4.93
CA GLU A 317 -24.53 -22.87 4.74
C GLU A 317 -25.39 -23.17 3.50
N LYS A 318 -26.70 -23.00 3.57
CA LYS A 318 -27.58 -23.24 2.42
C LYS A 318 -27.58 -22.00 1.52
N LEU A 319 -27.08 -22.13 0.29
CA LEU A 319 -27.10 -21.01 -0.68
C LEU A 319 -28.50 -20.84 -1.29
N ASP A 320 -29.11 -21.95 -1.69
CA ASP A 320 -30.48 -22.03 -2.21
C ASP A 320 -31.02 -23.47 -2.07
N ASP A 321 -32.21 -23.74 -2.60
CA ASP A 321 -32.87 -25.05 -2.47
C ASP A 321 -32.12 -26.22 -3.10
N GLU A 322 -31.21 -25.95 -4.04
CA GLU A 322 -30.47 -26.95 -4.79
C GLU A 322 -28.99 -27.04 -4.39
N THR A 323 -28.43 -25.95 -3.83
CA THR A 323 -26.98 -25.84 -3.58
C THR A 323 -26.65 -25.50 -2.12
N TRP A 324 -25.74 -26.29 -1.54
CA TRP A 324 -25.09 -26.02 -0.26
C TRP A 324 -23.70 -25.42 -0.46
N ILE A 325 -23.26 -24.64 0.52
CA ILE A 325 -21.88 -24.20 0.68
C ILE A 325 -21.29 -24.92 1.88
N VAL A 326 -20.07 -25.42 1.78
CA VAL A 326 -19.26 -25.90 2.91
C VAL A 326 -18.05 -24.98 3.03
N HIS A 327 -18.00 -24.18 4.08
CA HIS A 327 -16.87 -23.28 4.32
C HIS A 327 -15.67 -24.05 4.87
N ASN A 328 -14.46 -23.70 4.41
CA ASN A 328 -13.21 -24.22 4.94
C ASN A 328 -12.11 -23.16 4.79
N TYR A 329 -12.15 -22.12 5.64
CA TYR A 329 -11.18 -21.01 5.61
C TYR A 329 -10.94 -20.41 7.01
N GLY A 330 -9.94 -19.52 7.15
CA GLY A 330 -9.57 -18.93 8.45
C GLY A 330 -8.44 -19.65 9.20
N HIS A 331 -7.58 -20.36 8.47
CA HIS A 331 -6.53 -21.22 9.01
C HIS A 331 -5.29 -20.49 9.58
N SER A 332 -5.23 -19.16 9.53
CA SER A 332 -4.07 -18.38 9.97
C SER A 332 -2.71 -19.00 9.57
N GLY A 333 -1.84 -19.33 10.53
CA GLY A 333 -0.52 -19.93 10.34
C GLY A 333 -0.47 -21.46 10.31
N TRP A 334 -1.59 -22.15 10.51
CA TRP A 334 -1.62 -23.61 10.73
C TRP A 334 -2.32 -24.38 9.59
N GLY A 335 -2.57 -23.75 8.44
CA GLY A 335 -3.31 -24.36 7.32
C GLY A 335 -2.72 -25.64 6.76
N TYR A 336 -1.39 -25.85 6.82
CA TYR A 336 -0.78 -27.12 6.43
C TYR A 336 -0.96 -28.19 7.51
N GLN A 337 -0.58 -27.90 8.77
CA GLN A 337 -0.63 -28.85 9.88
C GLN A 337 -2.06 -29.25 10.31
N GLY A 338 -3.09 -28.52 9.87
CA GLY A 338 -4.49 -28.92 10.02
C GLY A 338 -5.16 -29.40 8.74
N SER A 339 -4.45 -29.48 7.62
CA SER A 339 -5.06 -29.61 6.28
C SER A 339 -5.89 -30.87 6.09
N TYR A 340 -5.35 -32.05 6.42
CA TYR A 340 -6.05 -33.32 6.25
C TYR A 340 -7.22 -33.46 7.23
N GLY A 341 -7.02 -33.09 8.50
CA GLY A 341 -8.09 -33.11 9.50
C GLY A 341 -9.25 -32.19 9.13
N CYS A 342 -8.99 -30.94 8.72
CA CYS A 342 -10.04 -30.04 8.27
C CYS A 342 -10.72 -30.56 7.00
N ALA A 343 -9.97 -31.19 6.09
CA ALA A 343 -10.52 -31.81 4.89
C ALA A 343 -11.39 -33.04 5.20
N GLU A 344 -11.06 -33.84 6.23
CA GLU A 344 -11.95 -34.90 6.74
C GLU A 344 -13.27 -34.29 7.24
N GLY A 345 -13.21 -33.17 7.97
CA GLY A 345 -14.42 -32.43 8.37
C GLY A 345 -15.22 -31.89 7.18
N VAL A 346 -14.57 -31.47 6.09
CA VAL A 346 -15.28 -31.13 4.84
C VAL A 346 -16.00 -32.35 4.27
N VAL A 347 -15.37 -33.54 4.25
CA VAL A 347 -16.02 -34.77 3.79
C VAL A 347 -17.25 -35.07 4.65
N GLU A 348 -17.14 -34.99 5.98
CA GLU A 348 -18.27 -35.20 6.91
C GLU A 348 -19.45 -34.27 6.61
N LEU A 349 -19.18 -32.98 6.38
CA LEU A 349 -20.20 -32.00 6.04
C LEU A 349 -20.81 -32.23 4.65
N VAL A 350 -19.99 -32.61 3.68
CA VAL A 350 -20.46 -32.97 2.33
C VAL A 350 -21.38 -34.19 2.36
N ASP A 351 -21.02 -35.21 3.13
CA ASP A 351 -21.84 -36.41 3.27
C ASP A 351 -23.16 -36.07 3.97
N LYS A 352 -23.12 -35.23 5.02
CA LYS A 352 -24.31 -34.74 5.74
C LYS A 352 -25.31 -34.01 4.82
N VAL A 353 -24.85 -33.13 3.95
CA VAL A 353 -25.73 -32.32 3.07
C VAL A 353 -26.01 -32.98 1.73
N GLY A 354 -25.24 -34.01 1.38
CA GLY A 354 -25.36 -34.78 0.16
C GLY A 354 -26.69 -35.54 0.04
N PRO A 355 -27.12 -35.87 -1.18
CA PRO A 355 -28.37 -36.57 -1.44
C PRO A 355 -28.39 -38.03 -0.95
N GLU A 356 -27.27 -38.59 -0.46
CA GLU A 356 -27.22 -39.96 0.08
C GLU A 356 -27.77 -40.10 1.51
N LEU A 357 -27.99 -39.00 2.25
CA LEU A 357 -28.50 -39.04 3.63
C LEU A 357 -29.95 -38.54 3.80
N ARG A 358 -30.64 -38.15 2.72
CA ARG A 358 -32.03 -37.64 2.80
C ARG A 358 -33.14 -38.70 2.67
N SER A 359 -32.85 -39.99 2.80
CA SER A 359 -33.88 -41.03 2.64
C SER A 359 -33.84 -42.11 3.71
N PHE A 360 -34.41 -41.81 4.88
CA PHE A 360 -35.28 -42.75 5.60
C PHE A 360 -36.36 -41.94 6.34
N PRO A 361 -37.63 -42.12 5.97
CA PRO A 361 -38.53 -42.88 6.83
C PRO A 361 -39.27 -44.01 6.09
N SER A 362 -39.73 -44.97 6.89
CA SER A 362 -40.56 -46.14 6.58
C SER A 362 -41.88 -45.83 5.84
N PRO A 363 -42.56 -46.85 5.26
CA PRO A 363 -43.17 -46.80 3.94
C PRO A 363 -44.62 -46.31 3.96
N THR A 364 -45.07 -45.66 2.88
CA THR A 364 -46.43 -45.83 2.35
C THR A 364 -46.60 -45.31 0.93
N PHE A 365 -47.36 -46.11 0.20
CA PHE A 365 -47.91 -46.06 -1.16
C PHE A 365 -48.06 -44.72 -1.93
N THR A 366 -47.91 -44.91 -3.25
CA THR A 366 -48.64 -44.32 -4.40
C THR A 366 -48.40 -42.88 -4.84
N GLY A 367 -48.33 -42.69 -6.17
CA GLY A 367 -48.78 -41.45 -6.78
C GLY A 367 -47.93 -40.94 -7.95
N GLN A 368 -48.29 -41.39 -9.14
CA GLN A 368 -47.98 -40.85 -10.45
C GLN A 368 -47.71 -39.34 -10.64
N ARG A 369 -46.90 -39.11 -11.69
CA ARG A 369 -46.97 -38.08 -12.77
C ARG A 369 -46.09 -36.84 -12.69
N ARG A 370 -45.18 -36.83 -13.69
CA ARG A 370 -44.47 -35.70 -14.29
C ARG A 370 -45.42 -34.58 -14.71
N LEU A 371 -44.98 -33.34 -14.51
CA LEU A 371 -45.31 -32.18 -15.35
C LEU A 371 -44.01 -31.42 -15.63
N ARG A 372 -43.63 -31.40 -16.91
CA ARG A 372 -42.60 -30.48 -17.46
C ARG A 372 -43.21 -29.08 -17.49
N ILE A 373 -42.47 -28.11 -16.96
CA ILE A 373 -42.69 -26.69 -17.24
C ILE A 373 -41.41 -26.20 -17.90
N ASP A 374 -41.46 -26.01 -19.21
CA ASP A 374 -40.45 -25.28 -19.95
C ASP A 374 -40.50 -23.80 -19.51
N LYS A 375 -39.39 -23.26 -19.01
CA LYS A 375 -39.22 -21.82 -18.80
C LYS A 375 -38.08 -21.30 -19.66
N MET A 376 -38.45 -20.33 -20.49
CA MET A 376 -37.66 -19.59 -21.46
C MET A 376 -36.37 -19.00 -20.85
N ALA A 377 -35.30 -19.04 -21.65
CA ALA A 377 -34.04 -18.35 -21.37
C ALA A 377 -34.22 -16.83 -21.53
N ASP A 378 -33.72 -16.05 -20.57
CA ASP A 378 -33.56 -14.61 -20.74
C ASP A 378 -32.51 -14.30 -21.82
N PRO A 379 -32.74 -13.29 -22.68
CA PRO A 379 -31.84 -12.98 -23.78
C PRO A 379 -30.52 -12.38 -23.26
N ALA A 380 -29.42 -12.77 -23.90
CA ALA A 380 -28.09 -12.23 -23.61
C ALA A 380 -28.07 -10.69 -23.75
N PRO A 381 -27.36 -9.95 -22.88
CA PRO A 381 -27.28 -8.51 -22.97
C PRO A 381 -26.72 -8.09 -24.34
N GLY A 382 -27.41 -7.15 -25.00
CA GLY A 382 -27.08 -6.68 -26.34
C GLY A 382 -25.64 -6.19 -26.49
N ALA A 383 -25.13 -6.16 -27.72
CA ALA A 383 -23.74 -5.78 -28.02
C ALA A 383 -23.34 -4.42 -27.42
N LEU A 384 -24.27 -3.46 -27.37
CA LEU A 384 -24.08 -2.15 -26.74
C LEU A 384 -23.80 -2.26 -25.23
N ALA A 385 -24.54 -3.10 -24.49
CA ALA A 385 -24.36 -3.29 -23.05
C ALA A 385 -23.04 -4.01 -22.72
N ARG A 386 -22.57 -4.89 -23.62
CA ARG A 386 -21.24 -5.52 -23.51
C ARG A 386 -20.12 -4.50 -23.78
N GLY A 387 -20.29 -3.66 -24.79
CA GLY A 387 -19.36 -2.58 -25.13
C GLY A 387 -19.23 -1.54 -24.01
N THR A 388 -20.34 -1.07 -23.44
CA THR A 388 -20.33 -0.10 -22.34
C THR A 388 -19.69 -0.68 -21.07
N ARG A 389 -19.96 -1.95 -20.75
CA ARG A 389 -19.31 -2.63 -19.63
C ARG A 389 -17.80 -2.79 -19.85
N PHE A 390 -17.37 -3.13 -21.07
CA PHE A 390 -15.95 -3.23 -21.41
C PHE A 390 -15.23 -1.87 -21.25
N VAL A 391 -15.78 -0.81 -21.84
CA VAL A 391 -15.21 0.56 -21.74
C VAL A 391 -15.15 0.99 -20.27
N ARG A 392 -16.22 0.76 -19.50
CA ARG A 392 -16.24 1.08 -18.07
C ARG A 392 -15.15 0.33 -17.30
N ASN A 393 -14.97 -0.96 -17.55
CA ASN A 393 -13.96 -1.76 -16.87
C ASN A 393 -12.54 -1.32 -17.24
N VAL A 394 -12.29 -0.93 -18.49
CA VAL A 394 -11.00 -0.36 -18.93
C VAL A 394 -10.73 0.99 -18.27
N LEU A 395 -11.72 1.89 -18.24
CA LEU A 395 -11.58 3.21 -17.63
C LEU A 395 -11.43 3.14 -16.10
N ALA A 396 -12.10 2.19 -15.45
CA ALA A 396 -12.07 1.99 -14.00
C ALA A 396 -10.84 1.23 -13.47
N GLY A 397 -9.92 0.79 -14.34
CA GLY A 397 -8.73 0.05 -13.90
C GLY A 397 -8.94 -1.45 -13.68
N GLN A 398 -10.08 -1.99 -14.12
CA GLN A 398 -10.49 -3.39 -13.90
C GLN A 398 -10.12 -4.30 -15.08
N HIS A 399 -9.42 -3.79 -16.10
CA HIS A 399 -9.00 -4.53 -17.28
C HIS A 399 -7.50 -4.40 -17.53
N ALA A 400 -6.87 -5.38 -18.19
CA ALA A 400 -5.43 -5.33 -18.47
C ALA A 400 -5.01 -4.09 -19.30
N LEU A 401 -5.86 -3.70 -20.26
CA LEU A 401 -5.65 -2.51 -21.10
C LEU A 401 -5.64 -1.18 -20.32
N SER A 402 -6.17 -1.16 -19.09
CA SER A 402 -6.13 0.02 -18.23
C SER A 402 -4.70 0.54 -17.98
N LYS A 403 -3.70 -0.35 -18.02
CA LYS A 403 -2.28 0.01 -17.87
C LYS A 403 -1.72 0.81 -19.03
N LEU A 404 -2.38 0.76 -20.20
CA LEU A 404 -1.98 1.51 -21.39
C LEU A 404 -2.50 2.95 -21.38
N ILE A 405 -3.53 3.26 -20.58
CA ILE A 405 -4.16 4.58 -20.56
C ILE A 405 -3.16 5.70 -20.21
N PRO A 406 -2.38 5.63 -19.11
CA PRO A 406 -1.42 6.70 -18.80
C PRO A 406 -0.37 6.88 -19.89
N VAL A 407 0.13 5.77 -20.47
CA VAL A 407 1.14 5.82 -21.54
C VAL A 407 0.56 6.44 -22.80
N ALA A 408 -0.65 6.06 -23.20
CA ALA A 408 -1.34 6.61 -24.35
C ALA A 408 -1.63 8.11 -24.19
N LEU A 409 -2.10 8.53 -23.00
CA LEU A 409 -2.34 9.94 -22.70
C LEU A 409 -1.04 10.75 -22.68
N TRP A 410 0.03 10.21 -22.09
CA TRP A 410 1.34 10.85 -22.10
C TRP A 410 1.90 11.03 -23.51
N LEU A 411 1.76 10.02 -24.39
CA LEU A 411 2.16 10.12 -25.79
C LEU A 411 1.29 11.12 -26.57
N ALA A 412 -0.01 11.13 -26.34
CA ALA A 412 -0.93 12.08 -26.96
C ALA A 412 -0.57 13.52 -26.59
N ASP A 413 -0.23 13.75 -25.32
CA ASP A 413 0.15 15.07 -24.82
C ASP A 413 1.55 15.50 -25.27
N ALA A 414 2.46 14.55 -25.50
CA ALA A 414 3.75 14.83 -26.13
C ALA A 414 3.59 15.37 -27.56
N VAL A 415 2.67 14.76 -28.33
CA VAL A 415 2.30 15.27 -29.67
C VAL A 415 1.65 16.64 -29.55
N GLY A 416 0.69 16.81 -28.64
CA GLY A 416 0.03 18.09 -28.37
C GLY A 416 1.01 19.20 -28.03
N THR A 417 1.93 18.94 -27.10
CA THR A 417 3.00 19.85 -26.69
C THR A 417 3.90 20.24 -27.86
N SER A 418 4.31 19.26 -28.68
CA SER A 418 5.15 19.50 -29.86
C SER A 418 4.43 20.38 -30.89
N LEU A 419 3.13 20.15 -31.10
CA LEU A 419 2.30 20.97 -31.97
C LEU A 419 2.14 22.40 -31.43
N ILE A 420 2.02 22.58 -30.11
CA ILE A 420 1.97 23.90 -29.48
C ILE A 420 3.27 24.66 -29.72
N ILE A 421 4.43 24.05 -29.50
CA ILE A 421 5.75 24.65 -29.79
C ILE A 421 5.84 25.07 -31.26
N TRP A 422 5.35 24.22 -32.16
CA TRP A 422 5.44 24.49 -33.59
C TRP A 422 4.46 25.56 -34.09
N LYS A 423 3.26 25.66 -33.50
CA LYS A 423 2.16 26.47 -34.05
C LYS A 423 1.81 27.72 -33.25
N VAL A 424 2.16 27.80 -31.97
CA VAL A 424 1.76 28.90 -31.09
C VAL A 424 2.98 29.74 -30.76
N PRO A 425 2.96 31.06 -31.02
CA PRO A 425 4.12 31.91 -30.77
C PRO A 425 4.42 32.00 -29.27
N TYR A 426 5.71 32.09 -28.96
CA TYR A 426 6.20 32.42 -27.63
C TYR A 426 5.65 33.78 -27.16
N THR A 427 5.40 33.93 -25.86
CA THR A 427 4.99 35.19 -25.24
C THR A 427 5.95 35.54 -24.11
N GLU A 428 6.75 36.57 -24.34
CA GLU A 428 7.69 37.10 -23.35
C GLU A 428 6.94 37.65 -22.13
N ILE A 429 7.43 37.31 -20.95
CA ILE A 429 6.95 37.86 -19.68
C ILE A 429 8.13 38.09 -18.75
N ASP A 430 8.94 37.05 -18.53
CA ASP A 430 9.96 37.01 -17.48
C ASP A 430 11.28 36.37 -17.95
N TRP A 431 11.32 35.72 -19.12
CA TRP A 431 12.49 34.99 -19.58
C TRP A 431 13.68 35.92 -19.81
N GLU A 432 13.47 37.02 -20.54
CA GLU A 432 14.49 38.04 -20.73
C GLU A 432 15.00 38.60 -19.39
N ALA A 433 14.08 38.87 -18.46
CA ALA A 433 14.43 39.35 -17.13
C ALA A 433 15.28 38.31 -16.36
N TYR A 434 14.97 37.02 -16.47
CA TYR A 434 15.79 35.96 -15.87
C TYR A 434 17.19 35.92 -16.49
N MET A 435 17.32 36.06 -17.80
CA MET A 435 18.62 36.07 -18.50
C MET A 435 19.45 37.30 -18.10
N GLN A 436 18.83 38.48 -17.96
CA GLN A 436 19.48 39.70 -17.49
C GLN A 436 19.98 39.59 -16.04
N GLN A 437 19.19 38.96 -15.16
CA GLN A 437 19.59 38.73 -13.77
C GLN A 437 20.77 37.76 -13.70
N VAL A 438 20.73 36.69 -14.52
CA VAL A 438 21.80 35.70 -14.59
C VAL A 438 23.07 36.25 -15.23
N SER A 439 22.98 37.11 -16.25
CA SER A 439 24.16 37.71 -16.88
C SER A 439 24.95 38.60 -15.92
N GLN A 440 24.26 39.33 -15.02
CA GLN A 440 24.88 40.08 -13.92
C GLN A 440 25.60 39.16 -12.93
N PHE A 441 24.99 38.01 -12.60
CA PHE A 441 25.65 36.99 -11.80
C PHE A 441 26.90 36.42 -12.51
N ILE A 442 26.81 36.09 -13.80
CA ILE A 442 27.96 35.60 -14.59
C ILE A 442 29.08 36.65 -14.62
N SER A 443 28.73 37.94 -14.70
CA SER A 443 29.65 39.08 -14.67
C SER A 443 30.30 39.34 -13.30
N GLY A 444 29.96 38.55 -12.27
CA GLY A 444 30.60 38.60 -10.96
C GLY A 444 29.78 39.25 -9.85
N GLU A 445 28.56 39.73 -10.11
CA GLU A 445 27.71 40.29 -9.05
C GLU A 445 27.21 39.20 -8.11
N ARG A 446 27.32 39.44 -6.80
CA ARG A 446 26.93 38.52 -5.72
C ARG A 446 26.05 39.19 -4.66
N ASP A 447 25.82 40.50 -4.76
CA ASP A 447 24.88 41.22 -3.92
C ASP A 447 23.48 41.19 -4.54
N TYR A 448 22.60 40.38 -3.96
CA TYR A 448 21.20 40.23 -4.41
C TYR A 448 20.43 41.55 -4.50
N THR A 449 20.84 42.58 -3.75
CA THR A 449 20.15 43.87 -3.79
C THR A 449 20.40 44.65 -5.07
N LYS A 450 21.43 44.26 -5.85
CA LYS A 450 21.85 44.90 -7.09
C LYS A 450 21.48 44.12 -8.35
N ILE A 451 21.04 42.87 -8.20
CA ILE A 451 20.67 42.02 -9.33
C ILE A 451 19.21 42.30 -9.69
N GLU A 452 18.97 42.81 -10.89
CA GLU A 452 17.63 43.15 -11.38
C GLU A 452 17.47 42.87 -12.89
N GLY A 453 16.24 42.75 -13.37
CA GLY A 453 15.94 42.62 -14.79
C GLY A 453 14.73 43.48 -15.16
N GLY A 454 14.27 43.38 -16.40
CA GLY A 454 13.14 44.17 -16.91
C GLY A 454 11.84 44.07 -16.10
N THR A 455 11.63 42.96 -15.37
CA THR A 455 10.48 42.75 -14.48
C THR A 455 10.74 43.04 -13.00
N GLY A 456 11.91 43.60 -12.69
CA GLY A 456 12.30 44.06 -11.35
C GLY A 456 13.44 43.24 -10.71
N PRO A 457 13.62 43.36 -9.39
CA PRO A 457 14.75 42.76 -8.69
C PRO A 457 14.67 41.22 -8.68
N LEU A 458 15.84 40.59 -8.55
CA LEU A 458 15.95 39.15 -8.27
C LEU A 458 15.37 38.86 -6.88
N VAL A 459 14.29 38.08 -6.85
CA VAL A 459 13.58 37.68 -5.61
C VAL A 459 13.51 36.17 -5.42
N TYR A 460 14.34 35.43 -6.16
CA TYR A 460 14.35 33.99 -6.16
C TYR A 460 15.58 33.48 -5.42
N PRO A 461 15.50 32.38 -4.65
CA PRO A 461 16.67 31.86 -3.97
C PRO A 461 17.74 31.32 -4.93
N ALA A 462 18.90 30.98 -4.37
CA ALA A 462 20.11 30.69 -5.15
C ALA A 462 19.99 29.60 -6.21
N ALA A 463 19.17 28.55 -6.02
CA ALA A 463 19.04 27.49 -7.02
C ALA A 463 18.38 27.99 -8.31
N HIS A 464 17.57 29.05 -8.28
CA HIS A 464 17.09 29.73 -9.48
C HIS A 464 18.25 30.24 -10.33
N VAL A 465 19.18 30.99 -9.71
CA VAL A 465 20.34 31.56 -10.40
C VAL A 465 21.18 30.46 -11.04
N TYR A 466 21.47 29.38 -10.32
CA TYR A 466 22.25 28.25 -10.86
C TYR A 466 21.53 27.51 -11.99
N THR A 467 20.22 27.26 -11.83
CA THR A 467 19.41 26.57 -12.85
C THR A 467 19.36 27.39 -14.14
N PHE A 468 19.12 28.69 -14.02
CA PHE A 468 19.02 29.59 -15.17
C PHE A 468 20.40 29.99 -15.75
N THR A 469 21.50 29.88 -14.99
CA THR A 469 22.87 29.94 -15.55
C THR A 469 23.11 28.79 -16.54
N GLY A 470 22.66 27.58 -16.21
CA GLY A 470 22.73 26.46 -17.15
C GLY A 470 21.91 26.72 -18.43
N LEU A 471 20.69 27.25 -18.27
CA LEU A 471 19.84 27.61 -19.41
C LEU A 471 20.44 28.72 -20.26
N TYR A 472 21.01 29.76 -19.64
CA TYR A 472 21.69 30.87 -20.32
C TYR A 472 22.75 30.34 -21.29
N HIS A 473 23.64 29.46 -20.83
CA HIS A 473 24.69 28.91 -21.71
C HIS A 473 24.15 27.98 -22.79
N ILE A 474 23.14 27.16 -22.50
CA ILE A 474 22.57 26.22 -23.48
C ILE A 474 21.80 26.95 -24.59
N THR A 475 21.16 28.08 -24.26
CA THR A 475 20.25 28.80 -25.16
C THR A 475 20.87 30.00 -25.86
N ASN A 476 22.20 30.05 -25.98
CA ASN A 476 22.91 31.20 -26.53
C ASN A 476 22.53 32.50 -25.80
N GLU A 477 22.77 32.55 -24.50
CA GLU A 477 22.50 33.70 -23.63
C GLU A 477 21.00 34.04 -23.49
N GLY A 478 20.13 33.10 -23.86
CA GLY A 478 18.69 33.27 -23.85
C GLY A 478 18.07 33.64 -25.20
N GLU A 479 18.88 33.88 -26.24
CA GLU A 479 18.40 34.29 -27.57
C GLU A 479 17.71 33.15 -28.33
N ASN A 480 18.12 31.90 -28.09
CA ASN A 480 17.50 30.74 -28.73
C ASN A 480 16.22 30.32 -27.99
N ILE A 481 15.17 31.12 -28.19
CA ILE A 481 13.84 30.91 -27.59
C ILE A 481 13.25 29.55 -28.00
N PHE A 482 13.43 29.13 -29.26
CA PHE A 482 12.91 27.85 -29.72
C PHE A 482 13.49 26.68 -28.92
N LEU A 483 14.81 26.69 -28.69
CA LEU A 483 15.47 25.69 -27.84
C LEU A 483 14.99 25.78 -26.38
N ALA A 484 14.78 27.00 -25.85
CA ALA A 484 14.19 27.16 -24.52
C ALA A 484 12.80 26.51 -24.44
N GLN A 485 11.92 26.74 -25.42
CA GLN A 485 10.60 26.11 -25.47
C GLN A 485 10.68 24.58 -25.55
N GLN A 486 11.67 24.03 -26.29
CA GLN A 486 11.91 22.58 -26.33
C GLN A 486 12.34 22.02 -24.97
N ILE A 487 13.27 22.69 -24.27
CA ILE A 487 13.71 22.30 -22.93
C ILE A 487 12.54 22.32 -21.95
N PHE A 488 11.72 23.37 -21.99
CA PHE A 488 10.53 23.47 -21.15
C PHE A 488 9.43 22.47 -21.54
N GLY A 489 9.33 22.10 -22.83
CA GLY A 489 8.49 21.00 -23.30
C GLY A 489 8.94 19.65 -22.72
N VAL A 490 10.25 19.36 -22.71
CA VAL A 490 10.80 18.16 -22.06
C VAL A 490 10.54 18.20 -20.54
N LEU A 491 10.74 19.36 -19.91
CA LEU A 491 10.45 19.55 -18.48
C LEU A 491 8.95 19.30 -18.19
N TYR A 492 8.05 19.79 -19.03
CA TYR A 492 6.61 19.54 -18.92
C TYR A 492 6.31 18.04 -18.98
N MET A 493 6.80 17.35 -20.02
CA MET A 493 6.55 15.92 -20.20
C MET A 493 7.16 15.07 -19.09
N ALA A 494 8.35 15.43 -18.59
CA ALA A 494 8.98 14.79 -17.44
C ALA A 494 8.17 15.01 -16.16
N THR A 495 7.67 16.23 -15.94
CA THR A 495 6.83 16.54 -14.78
C THR A 495 5.52 15.76 -14.85
N LEU A 496 4.85 15.74 -16.00
CA LEU A 496 3.63 14.98 -16.22
C LEU A 496 3.85 13.48 -15.97
N ALA A 497 4.97 12.91 -16.42
CA ALA A 497 5.31 11.52 -16.14
C ALA A 497 5.42 11.26 -14.63
N VAL A 498 6.11 12.12 -13.88
CA VAL A 498 6.21 12.00 -12.42
C VAL A 498 4.84 12.14 -11.75
N VAL A 499 4.01 13.10 -12.19
CA VAL A 499 2.62 13.26 -11.70
C VAL A 499 1.81 11.99 -11.93
N MET A 500 1.83 11.44 -13.15
CA MET A 500 1.12 10.20 -13.49
C MET A 500 1.61 9.01 -12.66
N LEU A 501 2.92 8.91 -12.42
CA LEU A 501 3.50 7.89 -11.54
C LEU A 501 3.03 8.06 -10.08
N CYS A 502 2.92 9.29 -9.59
CA CYS A 502 2.40 9.58 -8.25
C CYS A 502 0.92 9.22 -8.11
N TYR A 503 0.10 9.56 -9.12
CA TYR A 503 -1.31 9.16 -9.21
C TYR A 503 -1.46 7.64 -9.23
N TRP A 504 -0.62 6.95 -10.02
CA TRP A 504 -0.61 5.50 -10.10
C TRP A 504 -0.25 4.86 -8.76
N LYS A 505 0.80 5.37 -8.09
CA LYS A 505 1.25 4.87 -6.78
C LYS A 505 0.21 5.13 -5.67
N ALA A 506 -0.58 6.20 -5.80
CA ALA A 506 -1.72 6.50 -4.94
C ALA A 506 -3.02 5.78 -5.36
N LYS A 507 -2.95 4.83 -6.29
CA LYS A 507 -4.08 3.98 -6.74
C LYS A 507 -5.26 4.77 -7.31
N VAL A 508 -4.99 5.89 -7.98
CA VAL A 508 -6.01 6.66 -8.68
C VAL A 508 -6.49 5.89 -9.92
N PRO A 509 -7.81 5.78 -10.17
CA PRO A 509 -8.35 5.13 -11.35
C PRO A 509 -7.88 5.76 -12.67
N PRO A 510 -7.67 4.96 -13.74
CA PRO A 510 -7.16 5.45 -15.02
C PRO A 510 -7.99 6.57 -15.67
N TYR A 511 -9.32 6.58 -15.50
CA TYR A 511 -10.16 7.64 -16.06
C TYR A 511 -9.80 9.05 -15.55
N MET A 512 -9.19 9.17 -14.38
CA MET A 512 -8.77 10.46 -13.82
C MET A 512 -7.57 11.08 -14.56
N PHE A 513 -6.82 10.27 -15.32
CA PHE A 513 -5.60 10.72 -15.97
C PHE A 513 -5.88 11.72 -17.11
N VAL A 514 -7.10 11.75 -17.64
CA VAL A 514 -7.52 12.74 -18.66
C VAL A 514 -7.40 14.18 -18.14
N PHE A 515 -7.68 14.41 -16.86
CA PHE A 515 -7.59 15.74 -16.24
C PHE A 515 -6.15 16.24 -16.13
N LEU A 516 -5.15 15.36 -16.27
CA LEU A 516 -3.74 15.71 -16.16
C LEU A 516 -3.17 16.33 -17.43
N ILE A 517 -3.77 16.03 -18.57
CA ILE A 517 -3.34 16.55 -19.88
C ILE A 517 -4.25 17.67 -20.40
N ALA A 518 -5.45 17.82 -19.82
CA ALA A 518 -6.50 18.69 -20.34
C ALA A 518 -6.39 20.16 -19.91
N SER A 519 -5.19 20.71 -19.70
CA SER A 519 -5.02 22.10 -19.25
C SER A 519 -4.34 22.99 -20.28
N LYS A 520 -5.08 23.98 -20.81
CA LYS A 520 -4.53 24.99 -21.72
C LYS A 520 -3.53 25.89 -20.99
N ARG A 521 -3.88 26.32 -19.78
CA ARG A 521 -3.05 27.25 -19.01
C ARG A 521 -1.71 26.60 -18.68
N LEU A 522 -1.69 25.33 -18.29
CA LEU A 522 -0.46 24.65 -17.87
C LEU A 522 0.57 24.55 -19.01
N HIS A 523 0.14 24.14 -20.21
CA HIS A 523 0.97 24.15 -21.41
C HIS A 523 1.54 25.55 -21.68
N SER A 524 0.70 26.57 -21.53
CA SER A 524 1.09 27.95 -21.77
C SER A 524 2.10 28.48 -20.74
N LEU A 525 2.09 27.99 -19.50
CA LEU A 525 3.07 28.36 -18.48
C LEU A 525 4.44 27.73 -18.73
N PHE A 526 4.46 26.44 -19.04
CA PHE A 526 5.70 25.72 -19.33
C PHE A 526 6.31 26.20 -20.65
N VAL A 527 5.55 26.08 -21.74
CA VAL A 527 6.12 26.04 -23.08
C VAL A 527 6.04 27.37 -23.82
N LEU A 528 5.10 28.24 -23.45
CA LEU A 528 4.91 29.54 -24.11
C LEU A 528 5.41 30.73 -23.29
N ARG A 529 5.73 30.51 -22.00
CA ARG A 529 6.24 31.56 -21.09
C ARG A 529 7.55 31.18 -20.40
N CYS A 530 7.88 29.89 -20.31
CA CYS A 530 9.14 29.41 -19.72
C CYS A 530 9.37 29.89 -18.27
N PHE A 531 8.32 29.89 -17.45
CA PHE A 531 8.40 30.37 -16.06
C PHE A 531 9.25 29.48 -15.16
N ASN A 532 9.99 30.08 -14.22
CA ASN A 532 10.78 29.33 -13.23
C ASN A 532 9.94 28.41 -12.33
N ASP A 533 8.66 28.73 -12.11
CA ASP A 533 7.70 27.90 -11.39
C ASP A 533 7.60 26.46 -11.93
N CYS A 534 7.88 26.25 -13.22
CA CYS A 534 7.87 24.94 -13.86
C CYS A 534 8.90 23.99 -13.24
N PHE A 535 10.12 24.48 -12.97
CA PHE A 535 11.14 23.69 -12.29
C PHE A 535 10.77 23.45 -10.83
N ALA A 536 10.26 24.47 -10.14
CA ALA A 536 9.84 24.37 -8.75
C ALA A 536 8.74 23.30 -8.58
N VAL A 537 7.76 23.27 -9.48
CA VAL A 537 6.69 22.25 -9.53
C VAL A 537 7.24 20.87 -9.90
N PHE A 538 8.17 20.76 -10.84
CA PHE A 538 8.85 19.50 -11.13
C PHE A 538 9.48 18.88 -9.87
N PHE A 539 10.27 19.68 -9.14
CA PHE A 539 10.91 19.23 -7.90
C PHE A 539 9.92 18.95 -6.77
N LEU A 540 8.80 19.69 -6.69
CA LEU A 540 7.70 19.37 -5.77
C LEU A 540 7.13 17.96 -6.04
N TRP A 541 6.80 17.65 -7.30
CA TRP A 541 6.26 16.35 -7.67
C TRP A 541 7.28 15.22 -7.55
N LEU A 542 8.56 15.50 -7.84
CA LEU A 542 9.66 14.57 -7.62
C LEU A 542 9.85 14.25 -6.13
N SER A 543 9.68 15.25 -5.26
CA SER A 543 9.69 15.06 -3.80
C SER A 543 8.53 14.15 -3.35
N ILE A 544 7.31 14.39 -3.83
CA ILE A 544 6.15 13.52 -3.57
C ILE A 544 6.45 12.09 -4.02
N TYR A 545 6.97 11.90 -5.23
CA TYR A 545 7.30 10.59 -5.79
C TYR A 545 8.28 9.80 -4.90
N PHE A 546 9.35 10.45 -4.44
CA PHE A 546 10.33 9.82 -3.57
C PHE A 546 9.76 9.52 -2.18
N PHE A 547 8.98 10.42 -1.58
CA PHE A 547 8.32 10.18 -0.29
C PHE A 547 7.29 9.04 -0.35
N GLN A 548 6.51 8.93 -1.43
CA GLN A 548 5.61 7.77 -1.66
C GLN A 548 6.35 6.43 -1.74
N ARG A 549 7.64 6.45 -2.06
CA ARG A 549 8.53 5.27 -2.11
C ARG A 549 9.39 5.12 -0.86
N ARG A 550 9.15 5.93 0.17
CA ARG A 550 9.95 6.00 1.42
C ARG A 550 11.43 6.29 1.16
N ASN A 551 11.74 6.94 0.04
CA ASN A 551 13.09 7.42 -0.24
C ASN A 551 13.25 8.85 0.30
N TRP A 552 13.36 8.94 1.63
CA TRP A 552 13.28 10.20 2.36
C TRP A 552 14.40 11.17 2.03
N THR A 553 15.63 10.68 1.85
CA THR A 553 16.79 11.54 1.54
C THR A 553 16.62 12.20 0.18
N PHE A 554 16.34 11.43 -0.87
CA PHE A 554 16.14 12.00 -2.20
C PHE A 554 14.88 12.87 -2.28
N GLY A 555 13.82 12.54 -1.54
CA GLY A 555 12.64 13.40 -1.42
C GLY A 555 12.93 14.75 -0.77
N SER A 556 13.75 14.77 0.28
CA SER A 556 14.21 15.99 0.94
C SER A 556 15.17 16.81 0.06
N LEU A 557 16.07 16.16 -0.67
CA LEU A 557 16.99 16.82 -1.60
C LEU A 557 16.24 17.45 -2.79
N ALA A 558 15.28 16.73 -3.38
CA ALA A 558 14.43 17.26 -4.44
C ALA A 558 13.62 18.46 -3.94
N TYR A 559 13.00 18.35 -2.77
CA TYR A 559 12.24 19.45 -2.18
C TYR A 559 13.10 20.70 -1.94
N THR A 560 14.26 20.56 -1.28
CA THR A 560 15.11 21.71 -0.97
C THR A 560 15.62 22.38 -2.24
N TRP A 561 15.95 21.61 -3.29
CA TRP A 561 16.33 22.21 -4.57
C TRP A 561 15.18 23.01 -5.19
N GLY A 562 13.96 22.47 -5.21
CA GLY A 562 12.77 23.19 -5.68
C GLY A 562 12.48 24.45 -4.87
N LEU A 563 12.63 24.40 -3.54
CA LEU A 563 12.51 25.55 -2.65
C LEU A 563 13.56 26.61 -2.98
N GLY A 564 14.78 26.18 -3.33
CA GLY A 564 15.85 27.03 -3.81
C GLY A 564 15.55 27.73 -5.15
N ILE A 565 14.55 27.28 -5.91
CA ILE A 565 14.11 27.91 -7.16
C ILE A 565 12.96 28.89 -6.90
N LYS A 566 11.97 28.47 -6.10
CA LYS A 566 10.81 29.30 -5.77
C LYS A 566 10.39 29.08 -4.33
N MET A 567 10.25 30.19 -3.59
CA MET A 567 9.79 30.19 -2.20
C MET A 567 8.36 29.66 -2.01
N SER A 568 7.56 29.54 -3.07
CA SER A 568 6.21 28.96 -3.00
C SER A 568 6.18 27.54 -2.44
N LEU A 569 7.30 26.80 -2.48
CA LEU A 569 7.39 25.49 -1.85
C LEU A 569 7.38 25.55 -0.31
N LEU A 570 7.56 26.72 0.31
CA LEU A 570 7.34 26.90 1.75
C LEU A 570 5.90 26.51 2.16
N LEU A 571 4.93 26.62 1.24
CA LEU A 571 3.52 26.26 1.49
C LEU A 571 3.36 24.77 1.87
N VAL A 572 4.25 23.88 1.41
CA VAL A 572 4.21 22.45 1.73
C VAL A 572 5.16 22.02 2.85
N LEU A 573 6.02 22.93 3.33
CA LEU A 573 7.00 22.62 4.38
C LEU A 573 6.37 22.03 5.66
N PRO A 574 5.23 22.54 6.18
CA PRO A 574 4.58 21.95 7.36
C PRO A 574 4.17 20.49 7.13
N ALA A 575 3.65 20.17 5.94
CA ALA A 575 3.28 18.81 5.57
C ALA A 575 4.50 17.88 5.50
N ILE A 576 5.61 18.34 4.94
CA ILE A 576 6.87 17.58 4.90
C ILE A 576 7.37 17.30 6.32
N GLY A 577 7.33 18.30 7.21
CA GLY A 577 7.69 18.14 8.62
C GLY A 577 6.88 17.02 9.30
N VAL A 578 5.56 17.00 9.10
CA VAL A 578 4.69 15.95 9.64
C VAL A 578 5.00 14.59 8.99
N ILE A 579 5.16 14.53 7.66
CA ILE A 579 5.48 13.28 6.95
C ILE A 579 6.80 12.69 7.42
N LEU A 580 7.85 13.51 7.61
CA LEU A 580 9.14 13.04 8.11
C LEU A 580 9.05 12.61 9.59
N LEU A 581 8.33 13.35 10.42
CA LEU A 581 8.09 12.98 11.82
C LEU A 581 7.40 11.61 11.92
N LEU A 582 6.32 11.39 11.18
CA LEU A 582 5.53 10.17 11.26
C LEU A 582 6.19 9.00 10.51
N GLY A 583 6.82 9.27 9.37
CA GLY A 583 7.38 8.25 8.48
C GLY A 583 8.78 7.79 8.87
N ARG A 584 9.57 8.65 9.53
CA ARG A 584 10.96 8.39 9.92
C ARG A 584 11.26 8.51 11.41
N GLY A 585 10.37 9.13 12.18
CA GLY A 585 10.60 9.42 13.59
C GLY A 585 11.32 10.75 13.81
N PHE A 586 11.34 11.20 15.06
CA PHE A 586 11.77 12.55 15.45
C PHE A 586 13.23 12.87 15.04
N TRP A 587 14.21 12.09 15.50
CA TRP A 587 15.63 12.36 15.23
C TRP A 587 16.03 12.16 13.76
N PRO A 588 15.66 11.05 13.08
CA PRO A 588 15.96 10.91 11.67
C PRO A 588 15.25 11.97 10.81
N GLY A 589 14.04 12.37 11.17
CA GLY A 589 13.32 13.49 10.54
C GLY A 589 14.06 14.81 10.71
N LEU A 590 14.54 15.12 11.92
CA LEU A 590 15.32 16.33 12.18
C LEU A 590 16.65 16.36 11.43
N ARG A 591 17.33 15.21 11.28
CA ARG A 591 18.55 15.10 10.45
C ARG A 591 18.27 15.43 8.97
N LEU A 592 17.12 15.00 8.45
CA LEU A 592 16.72 15.33 7.08
C LEU A 592 16.33 16.81 6.95
N ALA A 593 15.67 17.39 7.96
CA ALA A 593 15.43 18.83 8.02
C ALA A 593 16.73 19.64 8.04
N TRP A 594 17.71 19.18 8.83
CA TRP A 594 19.04 19.76 8.87
C TRP A 594 19.75 19.64 7.52
N LEU A 595 19.69 18.48 6.85
CA LEU A 595 20.23 18.31 5.50
C LEU A 595 19.61 19.30 4.51
N MET A 596 18.29 19.52 4.55
CA MET A 596 17.63 20.50 3.69
C MET A 596 18.16 21.93 3.93
N ALA A 597 18.39 22.29 5.19
CA ALA A 597 18.97 23.58 5.58
C ALA A 597 20.44 23.71 5.16
N GLN A 598 21.24 22.65 5.30
CA GLN A 598 22.62 22.63 4.83
C GLN A 598 22.73 22.87 3.33
N VAL A 599 21.84 22.25 2.53
CA VAL A 599 21.80 22.50 1.08
C VAL A 599 21.45 23.96 0.79
N GLN A 600 20.42 24.53 1.42
CA GLN A 600 20.05 25.95 1.24
C GLN A 600 21.20 26.89 1.61
N PHE A 601 21.89 26.62 2.71
CA PHE A 601 23.06 27.39 3.11
C PHE A 601 24.18 27.27 2.08
N ALA A 602 24.52 26.04 1.67
CA ALA A 602 25.60 25.75 0.74
C ALA A 602 25.41 26.46 -0.61
N ILE A 603 24.22 26.39 -1.21
CA ILE A 603 23.92 27.10 -2.46
C ILE A 603 23.89 28.63 -2.26
N GLY A 604 23.59 29.11 -1.05
CA GLY A 604 23.56 30.53 -0.73
C GLY A 604 24.94 31.15 -0.44
N ILE A 605 25.99 30.35 -0.18
CA ILE A 605 27.29 30.82 0.31
C ILE A 605 27.83 32.05 -0.45
N PRO A 606 27.89 32.06 -1.81
CA PRO A 606 28.47 33.19 -2.53
C PRO A 606 27.76 34.53 -2.27
N PHE A 607 26.45 34.48 -2.03
CA PHE A 607 25.60 35.65 -1.81
C PHE A 607 25.60 36.05 -0.32
N ILE A 608 25.57 35.05 0.57
CA ILE A 608 25.63 35.25 2.02
C ILE A 608 26.94 35.92 2.43
N MET A 609 28.07 35.48 1.86
CA MET A 609 29.38 36.06 2.14
C MET A 609 29.49 37.52 1.68
N LYS A 610 28.78 37.89 0.61
CA LYS A 610 28.79 39.25 0.07
C LYS A 610 27.85 40.18 0.85
N ASN A 611 26.60 39.78 1.04
CA ASN A 611 25.57 40.54 1.73
C ASN A 611 24.48 39.60 2.29
N SER A 612 24.70 39.04 3.48
CA SER A 612 23.77 38.09 4.12
C SER A 612 22.37 38.65 4.34
N ARG A 613 22.26 39.93 4.76
CA ARG A 613 20.98 40.61 4.96
C ARG A 613 20.26 40.83 3.63
N GLY A 614 20.98 41.27 2.60
CA GLY A 614 20.46 41.45 1.25
C GLY A 614 19.94 40.16 0.63
N TYR A 615 20.72 39.07 0.75
CA TYR A 615 20.30 37.75 0.30
C TYR A 615 19.02 37.28 1.02
N ALA A 616 19.00 37.32 2.36
CA ALA A 616 17.82 36.89 3.11
C ALA A 616 16.56 37.72 2.80
N ALA A 617 16.70 39.05 2.66
CA ALA A 617 15.59 39.95 2.38
C ALA A 617 15.01 39.79 0.97
N ARG A 618 15.85 39.45 -0.03
CA ARG A 618 15.43 39.29 -1.43
C ARG A 618 15.03 37.86 -1.79
N ALA A 619 15.84 36.86 -1.42
CA ALA A 619 15.59 35.46 -1.74
C ALA A 619 14.28 34.92 -1.12
N PHE A 620 13.89 35.47 0.03
CA PHE A 620 12.65 35.13 0.74
C PHE A 620 11.86 36.40 1.06
N GLU A 621 11.57 37.22 0.05
CA GLU A 621 10.90 38.52 0.19
C GLU A 621 9.41 38.37 0.58
N LEU A 622 9.14 38.20 1.88
CA LEU A 622 7.78 38.05 2.42
C LEU A 622 6.97 39.35 2.44
N SER A 623 7.63 40.51 2.30
CA SER A 623 6.97 41.83 2.28
C SER A 623 6.51 42.27 0.89
N ARG A 624 6.79 41.49 -0.16
CA ARG A 624 6.48 41.89 -1.53
C ARG A 624 4.98 42.07 -1.72
N GLU A 625 4.62 43.21 -2.30
CA GLU A 625 3.26 43.52 -2.71
C GLU A 625 3.19 43.42 -4.23
N PHE A 626 2.29 42.58 -4.72
CA PHE A 626 2.06 42.45 -6.15
C PHE A 626 0.91 43.35 -6.56
N LYS A 627 0.99 43.89 -7.79
CA LYS A 627 0.00 44.86 -8.26
C LYS A 627 -1.36 44.20 -8.39
N PHE A 628 -2.40 44.91 -7.94
CA PHE A 628 -3.79 44.46 -7.98
C PHE A 628 -4.25 44.06 -9.39
N GLU A 629 -3.80 44.77 -10.42
CA GLU A 629 -4.18 44.51 -11.82
C GLU A 629 -3.90 43.07 -12.29
N TRP A 630 -2.85 42.43 -11.75
CA TRP A 630 -2.39 41.09 -12.16
C TRP A 630 -2.97 39.95 -11.31
N THR A 631 -3.64 40.26 -10.19
CA THR A 631 -4.12 39.22 -9.27
C THR A 631 -5.26 38.40 -9.88
N VAL A 632 -5.26 37.08 -9.69
CA VAL A 632 -6.35 36.19 -10.10
C VAL A 632 -7.32 35.88 -8.97
N ASN A 633 -6.96 36.18 -7.73
CA ASN A 633 -7.76 35.98 -6.54
C ASN A 633 -8.00 37.31 -5.79
N TRP A 634 -9.08 37.36 -5.01
CA TRP A 634 -9.51 38.52 -4.22
C TRP A 634 -9.83 39.81 -5.00
N ARG A 635 -9.85 39.78 -6.34
CA ARG A 635 -10.21 40.95 -7.17
C ARG A 635 -11.57 41.53 -6.83
N MET A 636 -12.54 40.66 -6.52
CA MET A 636 -13.91 41.01 -6.15
C MET A 636 -14.04 41.87 -4.88
N LEU A 637 -12.95 42.08 -4.14
CA LEU A 637 -12.94 42.92 -2.93
C LEU A 637 -12.49 44.36 -3.20
N GLY A 638 -12.02 44.66 -4.41
CA GLY A 638 -11.44 45.97 -4.77
C GLY A 638 -10.00 46.16 -4.29
N GLU A 639 -9.31 47.13 -4.90
CA GLU A 639 -7.88 47.39 -4.69
C GLU A 639 -7.57 47.85 -3.25
N GLU A 640 -8.41 48.71 -2.67
CA GLU A 640 -8.21 49.24 -1.32
C GLU A 640 -8.18 48.13 -0.26
N VAL A 641 -9.14 47.20 -0.32
CA VAL A 641 -9.20 46.06 0.62
C VAL A 641 -8.02 45.12 0.37
N PHE A 642 -7.72 44.83 -0.90
CA PHE A 642 -6.64 43.95 -1.30
C PHE A 642 -5.26 44.41 -0.79
N LEU A 643 -4.97 45.71 -0.90
CA LEU A 643 -3.69 46.29 -0.45
C LEU A 643 -3.65 46.56 1.06
N SER A 644 -4.78 46.44 1.77
CA SER A 644 -4.82 46.73 3.20
C SER A 644 -3.99 45.75 4.03
N LYS A 645 -3.22 46.29 5.00
CA LYS A 645 -2.46 45.49 5.97
C LYS A 645 -3.38 44.60 6.82
N SER A 646 -4.55 45.11 7.19
CA SER A 646 -5.55 44.36 7.96
C SER A 646 -6.01 43.10 7.23
N PHE A 647 -6.25 43.18 5.92
CA PHE A 647 -6.63 42.02 5.11
C PHE A 647 -5.48 41.01 4.97
N ALA A 648 -4.24 41.48 4.77
CA ALA A 648 -3.07 40.61 4.71
C ALA A 648 -2.86 39.83 6.03
N ILE A 649 -2.99 40.49 7.18
CA ILE A 649 -2.90 39.86 8.51
C ILE A 649 -4.05 38.88 8.73
N PHE A 650 -5.26 39.23 8.30
CA PHE A 650 -6.42 38.34 8.38
C PHE A 650 -6.21 37.05 7.58
N LEU A 651 -5.75 37.15 6.32
CA LEU A 651 -5.44 36.00 5.49
C LEU A 651 -4.35 35.12 6.11
N LEU A 652 -3.29 35.73 6.66
CA LEU A 652 -2.23 35.00 7.36
C LEU A 652 -2.77 34.26 8.60
N ALA A 653 -3.62 34.90 9.40
CA ALA A 653 -4.26 34.27 10.55
C ALA A 653 -5.12 33.07 10.09
N CYS A 654 -5.95 33.24 9.05
CA CYS A 654 -6.75 32.15 8.49
C CYS A 654 -5.89 31.00 7.95
N HIS A 655 -4.76 31.31 7.29
CA HIS A 655 -3.81 30.32 6.80
C HIS A 655 -3.23 29.47 7.94
N VAL A 656 -2.72 30.11 8.99
CA VAL A 656 -2.16 29.44 10.16
C VAL A 656 -3.24 28.61 10.86
N THR A 657 -4.44 29.16 11.05
CA THR A 657 -5.56 28.42 11.65
C THR A 657 -5.93 27.19 10.82
N ALA A 658 -6.05 27.31 9.50
CA ALA A 658 -6.37 26.18 8.63
C ALA A 658 -5.29 25.09 8.68
N LEU A 659 -4.01 25.47 8.66
CA LEU A 659 -2.90 24.53 8.82
C LEU A 659 -2.95 23.84 10.18
N LEU A 660 -3.16 24.56 11.28
CA LEU A 660 -3.26 23.97 12.62
C LEU A 660 -4.43 22.99 12.73
N VAL A 661 -5.57 23.31 12.12
CA VAL A 661 -6.73 22.41 12.04
C VAL A 661 -6.38 21.14 11.25
N PHE A 662 -5.72 21.26 10.10
CA PHE A 662 -5.29 20.09 9.32
C PHE A 662 -4.23 19.26 10.05
N ILE A 663 -3.20 19.90 10.62
CA ILE A 663 -2.15 19.22 11.39
C ILE A 663 -2.78 18.43 12.54
N SER A 664 -3.62 19.08 13.35
CA SER A 664 -4.19 18.47 14.56
C SER A 664 -5.26 17.41 14.28
N GLN A 665 -6.14 17.63 13.30
CA GLN A 665 -7.33 16.79 13.10
C GLN A 665 -7.21 15.82 11.91
N ARG A 666 -6.23 16.00 11.03
CA ARG A 666 -6.05 15.18 9.82
C ARG A 666 -4.66 14.58 9.74
N TRP A 667 -3.61 15.38 9.74
CA TRP A 667 -2.27 14.88 9.46
C TRP A 667 -1.68 14.11 10.64
N LEU A 668 -1.89 14.54 11.90
CA LEU A 668 -1.42 13.79 13.07
C LEU A 668 -2.35 12.67 13.53
N GLN A 669 -3.47 12.43 12.84
CA GLN A 669 -4.44 11.38 13.19
C GLN A 669 -3.81 9.98 13.37
N PRO A 670 -2.81 9.55 12.56
CA PRO A 670 -2.11 8.27 12.76
C PRO A 670 -1.42 8.09 14.12
N THR A 671 -1.12 9.19 14.80
CA THR A 671 -0.49 9.14 16.14
C THR A 671 -1.43 8.63 17.22
N GLY A 672 -2.75 8.81 17.03
CA GLY A 672 -3.76 8.58 18.05
C GLY A 672 -3.70 9.55 19.23
N ARG A 673 -2.94 10.65 19.13
CA ARG A 673 -2.75 11.63 20.21
C ARG A 673 -3.03 13.06 19.72
N PRO A 674 -3.58 13.94 20.57
CA PRO A 674 -3.70 15.34 20.23
C PRO A 674 -2.32 16.01 20.18
N LEU A 675 -2.17 17.03 19.34
CA LEU A 675 -0.93 17.81 19.21
C LEU A 675 -0.46 18.36 20.58
N SER A 676 -1.39 18.78 21.45
CA SER A 676 -1.08 19.29 22.79
C SER A 676 -0.29 18.31 23.65
N ALA A 677 -0.53 17.00 23.52
CA ALA A 677 0.19 15.97 24.26
C ALA A 677 1.63 15.77 23.77
N MET A 678 1.95 16.23 22.56
CA MET A 678 3.27 16.09 21.94
C MET A 678 4.18 17.31 22.16
N ILE A 679 3.59 18.48 22.40
CA ILE A 679 4.32 19.75 22.61
C ILE A 679 5.40 19.65 23.70
N PRO A 680 5.14 19.08 24.90
CA PRO A 680 6.17 18.99 25.95
C PRO A 680 7.41 18.21 25.50
N SER A 681 7.24 17.12 24.75
CA SER A 681 8.35 16.33 24.23
C SER A 681 9.19 17.12 23.22
N PHE A 682 8.54 17.88 22.32
CA PHE A 682 9.23 18.73 21.36
C PHE A 682 10.05 19.83 22.03
N LEU A 683 9.50 20.49 23.06
CA LEU A 683 10.21 21.51 23.84
C LEU A 683 11.43 20.94 24.58
N GLN A 684 11.37 19.67 24.97
CA GLN A 684 12.49 18.96 25.60
C GLN A 684 13.45 18.30 24.60
N LEU A 685 13.26 18.49 23.28
CA LEU A 685 14.02 17.82 22.21
C LEU A 685 14.02 16.29 22.35
N LYS A 686 12.91 15.72 22.83
CA LYS A 686 12.70 14.28 22.96
C LYS A 686 11.67 13.78 21.95
N SER A 687 11.78 12.51 21.58
CA SER A 687 10.74 11.85 20.80
C SER A 687 9.43 11.79 21.60
N PRO A 688 8.29 12.23 21.05
CA PRO A 688 6.98 12.06 21.68
C PRO A 688 6.47 10.61 21.64
N PHE A 689 7.18 9.73 20.94
CA PHE A 689 6.78 8.34 20.67
C PHE A 689 7.85 7.36 21.11
N THR A 690 7.44 6.21 21.62
CA THR A 690 8.35 5.06 21.80
C THR A 690 8.72 4.45 20.44
N LEU A 691 9.75 3.61 20.40
CA LEU A 691 10.18 2.95 19.16
C LEU A 691 9.04 2.12 18.52
N GLN A 692 8.27 1.39 19.33
CA GLN A 692 7.12 0.61 18.86
C GLN A 692 6.02 1.52 18.27
N GLU A 693 5.74 2.66 18.91
CA GLU A 693 4.78 3.63 18.40
C GLU A 693 5.24 4.26 17.09
N GLN A 694 6.53 4.62 16.98
CA GLN A 694 7.10 5.14 15.73
C GLN A 694 6.95 4.14 14.59
N LEU A 695 7.26 2.86 14.82
CA LEU A 695 7.09 1.81 13.83
C LEU A 695 5.62 1.71 13.40
N ARG A 696 4.68 1.61 14.35
CA ARG A 696 3.24 1.57 14.06
C ARG A 696 2.77 2.79 13.25
N ILE A 697 3.11 3.99 13.70
CA ILE A 697 2.73 5.26 13.06
C ILE A 697 3.29 5.33 11.63
N SER A 698 4.52 4.88 11.43
CA SER A 698 5.16 4.91 10.12
C SER A 698 4.42 4.06 9.07
N HIS A 699 3.70 3.00 9.46
CA HIS A 699 2.91 2.17 8.53
C HIS A 699 1.75 2.96 7.91
N TYR A 700 1.21 3.94 8.62
CA TYR A 700 0.11 4.78 8.15
C TYR A 700 0.55 5.92 7.23
N VAL A 701 1.85 6.15 7.09
CA VAL A 701 2.41 7.06 6.08
C VAL A 701 2.45 6.34 4.73
N THR A 702 1.27 6.18 4.12
CA THR A 702 1.08 5.53 2.81
C THR A 702 1.29 6.52 1.65
N PRO A 703 1.41 6.05 0.39
CA PRO A 703 1.52 6.95 -0.76
C PRO A 703 0.36 7.95 -0.89
N GLU A 704 -0.86 7.52 -0.56
CA GLU A 704 -2.06 8.35 -0.55
C GLU A 704 -1.98 9.39 0.57
N TYR A 705 -1.48 9.01 1.75
CA TYR A 705 -1.29 9.94 2.87
C TYR A 705 -0.26 11.03 2.54
N VAL A 706 0.90 10.65 1.98
CA VAL A 706 1.97 11.59 1.57
C VAL A 706 1.43 12.62 0.58
N MET A 707 0.82 12.15 -0.51
CA MET A 707 0.34 13.01 -1.59
C MET A 707 -0.82 13.90 -1.10
N THR A 708 -1.76 13.37 -0.33
CA THR A 708 -2.87 14.16 0.24
C THR A 708 -2.38 15.25 1.19
N THR A 709 -1.44 14.93 2.08
CA THR A 709 -0.91 15.85 3.07
C THR A 709 -0.14 17.00 2.41
N MET A 710 0.76 16.69 1.46
CA MET A 710 1.51 17.74 0.74
C MET A 710 0.61 18.61 -0.14
N LEU A 711 -0.30 18.00 -0.92
CA LEU A 711 -1.16 18.77 -1.82
C LEU A 711 -2.20 19.60 -1.07
N SER A 712 -2.74 19.11 0.06
CA SER A 712 -3.65 19.93 0.88
C SER A 712 -2.94 21.12 1.50
N ALA A 713 -1.71 20.98 1.99
CA ALA A 713 -0.90 22.10 2.46
C ALA A 713 -0.69 23.17 1.38
N ASN A 714 -0.36 22.72 0.16
CA ASN A 714 -0.19 23.59 -1.00
C ASN A 714 -1.46 24.41 -1.30
N VAL A 715 -2.62 23.75 -1.41
CA VAL A 715 -3.88 24.44 -1.74
C VAL A 715 -4.34 25.35 -0.61
N ILE A 716 -4.12 25.00 0.67
CA ILE A 716 -4.36 25.90 1.81
C ILE A 716 -3.48 27.16 1.69
N GLY A 717 -2.22 27.01 1.29
CA GLY A 717 -1.32 28.11 1.01
C GLY A 717 -1.84 29.04 -0.08
N LEU A 718 -2.21 28.49 -1.23
CA LEU A 718 -2.74 29.27 -2.35
C LEU A 718 -4.07 29.96 -2.01
N LEU A 719 -4.97 29.27 -1.29
CA LEU A 719 -6.26 29.81 -0.89
C LEU A 719 -6.12 31.11 -0.10
N PHE A 720 -5.17 31.15 0.84
CA PHE A 720 -4.95 32.31 1.71
C PHE A 720 -3.80 33.23 1.25
N ALA A 721 -3.26 33.02 0.05
CA ALA A 721 -2.31 33.95 -0.53
C ALA A 721 -3.03 35.28 -0.84
N ARG A 722 -2.44 36.41 -0.43
CA ARG A 722 -2.99 37.74 -0.75
C ARG A 722 -3.06 37.97 -2.25
N SER A 723 -2.03 37.55 -3.00
CA SER A 723 -1.99 37.71 -4.45
C SER A 723 -1.55 36.41 -5.11
N LEU A 724 -2.26 36.02 -6.16
CA LEU A 724 -1.90 34.94 -7.06
C LEU A 724 -1.83 35.49 -8.48
N HIS A 725 -0.76 35.15 -9.18
CA HIS A 725 -0.66 35.30 -10.63
C HIS A 725 -0.93 33.98 -11.34
N TYR A 726 -1.15 34.05 -12.64
CA TYR A 726 -1.43 32.87 -13.48
C TYR A 726 -0.38 31.75 -13.37
N GLN A 727 0.89 32.06 -13.06
CA GLN A 727 1.94 31.04 -12.88
C GLN A 727 1.69 30.09 -11.70
N PHE A 728 0.96 30.53 -10.68
CA PHE A 728 0.61 29.68 -9.54
C PHE A 728 -0.33 28.52 -9.91
N TYR A 729 -0.94 28.56 -11.09
CA TYR A 729 -1.77 27.47 -11.58
C TYR A 729 -0.99 26.16 -11.72
N ALA A 730 0.32 26.22 -11.98
CA ALA A 730 1.18 25.04 -12.06
C ALA A 730 1.21 24.22 -10.76
N TYR A 731 0.96 24.85 -9.61
CA TYR A 731 0.87 24.17 -8.30
C TYR A 731 -0.53 23.60 -8.03
N LEU A 732 -1.56 24.02 -8.78
CA LEU A 732 -2.96 23.69 -8.53
C LEU A 732 -3.54 22.68 -9.54
N ALA A 733 -3.15 22.78 -10.81
CA ALA A 733 -3.72 22.04 -11.93
C ALA A 733 -3.73 20.52 -11.71
N TRP A 734 -2.61 19.97 -11.24
CA TRP A 734 -2.49 18.54 -10.92
C TRP A 734 -2.82 18.18 -9.47
N ALA A 735 -2.97 19.18 -8.59
CA ALA A 735 -3.32 18.95 -7.18
C ALA A 735 -4.83 18.75 -6.98
N SER A 736 -5.62 19.59 -7.65
CA SER A 736 -7.07 19.66 -7.48
C SER A 736 -7.82 18.38 -7.90
N PRO A 737 -7.59 17.76 -9.08
CA PRO A 737 -8.32 16.55 -9.46
C PRO A 737 -8.12 15.42 -8.45
N TYR A 738 -6.88 15.22 -7.98
CA TYR A 738 -6.56 14.24 -6.96
C TYR A 738 -7.26 14.52 -5.64
N LEU A 739 -7.16 15.74 -5.10
CA LEU A 739 -7.74 16.05 -3.78
C LEU A 739 -9.27 15.94 -3.78
N ILE A 740 -9.92 16.40 -4.84
CA ILE A 740 -11.38 16.31 -4.99
C ILE A 740 -11.80 14.85 -5.14
N TRP A 741 -11.14 14.09 -6.01
CA TRP A 741 -11.41 12.66 -6.18
C TRP A 741 -11.16 11.89 -4.88
N ARG A 742 -10.04 12.16 -4.19
CA ARG A 742 -9.70 11.48 -2.95
C ARG A 742 -10.75 11.71 -1.86
N ALA A 743 -11.41 12.86 -1.89
CA ALA A 743 -12.44 13.25 -0.95
C ALA A 743 -13.83 12.71 -1.27
N THR A 744 -14.17 12.56 -2.55
CA THR A 744 -15.55 12.29 -3.02
C THR A 744 -15.72 10.97 -3.74
N GLU A 745 -14.66 10.44 -4.35
CA GLU A 745 -14.64 9.31 -5.29
C GLU A 745 -15.58 9.51 -6.49
N ASP A 746 -16.07 10.73 -6.72
CA ASP A 746 -17.06 11.07 -7.73
C ASP A 746 -16.42 11.85 -8.90
N PRO A 747 -16.31 11.26 -10.10
CA PRO A 747 -15.74 11.93 -11.27
C PRO A 747 -16.53 13.15 -11.75
N PHE A 748 -17.83 13.25 -11.46
CA PHE A 748 -18.64 14.39 -11.85
C PHE A 748 -18.32 15.62 -10.98
N ILE A 749 -18.15 15.44 -9.68
CA ILE A 749 -17.73 16.52 -8.78
C ILE A 749 -16.33 17.01 -9.15
N VAL A 750 -15.42 16.07 -9.47
CA VAL A 750 -14.10 16.39 -10.01
C VAL A 750 -14.23 17.25 -11.27
N LEU A 751 -14.99 16.79 -12.27
CA LEU A 751 -15.16 17.48 -13.54
C LEU A 751 -15.70 18.90 -13.36
N LEU A 752 -16.74 19.08 -12.54
CA LEU A 752 -17.39 20.37 -12.33
C LEU A 752 -16.43 21.39 -11.70
N ILE A 753 -15.76 21.02 -10.62
CA ILE A 753 -14.83 21.93 -9.93
C ILE A 753 -13.58 22.16 -10.78
N TRP A 754 -13.06 21.11 -11.42
CA TRP A 754 -11.90 21.21 -12.32
C TRP A 754 -12.20 22.12 -13.52
N ALA A 755 -13.36 21.99 -14.17
CA ALA A 755 -13.73 22.82 -15.30
C ALA A 755 -13.94 24.29 -14.91
N ALA A 756 -14.59 24.54 -13.76
CA ALA A 756 -14.75 25.89 -13.22
C ALA A 756 -13.39 26.53 -12.90
N GLN A 757 -12.47 25.76 -12.33
CA GLN A 757 -11.11 26.20 -12.07
C GLN A 757 -10.35 26.47 -13.37
N GLU A 758 -10.32 25.54 -14.32
CA GLU A 758 -9.63 25.72 -15.61
C GLU A 758 -10.18 26.95 -16.35
N TRP A 759 -11.49 27.17 -16.36
CA TRP A 759 -12.08 28.39 -16.91
C TRP A 759 -11.58 29.65 -16.21
N ALA A 760 -11.68 29.72 -14.89
CA ALA A 760 -11.35 30.92 -14.12
C ALA A 760 -9.89 31.35 -14.29
N TRP A 761 -8.97 30.39 -14.37
CA TRP A 761 -7.54 30.62 -14.58
C TRP A 761 -7.19 30.93 -16.05
N ASN A 762 -8.11 30.74 -17.00
CA ASN A 762 -7.92 31.12 -18.41
C ASN A 762 -8.50 32.52 -18.74
N VAL A 763 -9.35 33.10 -17.90
CA VAL A 763 -9.85 34.47 -18.05
C VAL A 763 -8.71 35.47 -17.82
N PHE A 764 -8.40 36.31 -18.81
CA PHE A 764 -7.36 37.34 -18.74
C PHE A 764 -7.82 38.66 -19.41
N PRO A 765 -7.69 39.83 -18.74
CA PRO A 765 -7.38 39.99 -17.32
C PRO A 765 -8.48 39.36 -16.45
N SER A 766 -8.19 39.11 -15.17
CA SER A 766 -9.15 38.49 -14.26
C SER A 766 -10.35 39.43 -14.03
N THR A 767 -11.52 38.85 -13.76
CA THR A 767 -12.75 39.57 -13.43
C THR A 767 -13.21 39.22 -12.01
N ASP A 768 -14.17 39.96 -11.46
CA ASP A 768 -14.75 39.63 -10.15
C ASP A 768 -15.41 38.25 -10.14
N LEU A 769 -15.97 37.83 -11.27
CA LEU A 769 -16.54 36.49 -11.41
C LEU A 769 -15.44 35.43 -11.44
N SER A 770 -14.41 35.58 -12.29
CA SER A 770 -13.33 34.59 -12.35
C SER A 770 -12.55 34.52 -11.03
N SER A 771 -12.35 35.66 -10.36
CA SER A 771 -11.74 35.71 -9.03
C SER A 771 -12.57 35.00 -7.96
N ARG A 772 -13.91 35.19 -7.94
CA ARG A 772 -14.80 34.45 -7.04
C ARG A 772 -14.75 32.95 -7.30
N VAL A 773 -14.71 32.53 -8.56
CA VAL A 773 -14.62 31.10 -8.92
C VAL A 773 -13.25 30.53 -8.53
N THR A 774 -12.15 31.25 -8.73
CA THR A 774 -10.80 30.83 -8.31
C THR A 774 -10.75 30.56 -6.79
N VAL A 775 -11.23 31.51 -5.98
CA VAL A 775 -11.26 31.35 -4.52
C VAL A 775 -12.25 30.25 -4.11
N GLY A 776 -13.43 30.22 -4.71
CA GLY A 776 -14.47 29.23 -4.44
C GLY A 776 -14.02 27.79 -4.74
N ALA A 777 -13.33 27.56 -5.85
CA ALA A 777 -12.81 26.24 -6.22
C ALA A 777 -11.71 25.76 -5.26
N MET A 778 -10.79 26.65 -4.85
CA MET A 778 -9.77 26.32 -3.86
C MET A 778 -10.40 26.05 -2.48
N LEU A 779 -11.36 26.88 -2.05
CA LEU A 779 -12.09 26.68 -0.79
C LEU A 779 -12.86 25.36 -0.80
N ALA A 780 -13.58 25.05 -1.87
CA ALA A 780 -14.28 23.79 -2.03
C ALA A 780 -13.31 22.60 -1.96
N THR A 781 -12.16 22.71 -2.63
CA THR A 781 -11.10 21.67 -2.59
C THR A 781 -10.59 21.46 -1.16
N VAL A 782 -10.30 22.53 -0.41
CA VAL A 782 -9.84 22.43 0.99
C VAL A 782 -10.92 21.84 1.90
N VAL A 783 -12.18 22.27 1.77
CA VAL A 783 -13.29 21.76 2.58
C VAL A 783 -13.58 20.29 2.27
N LEU A 784 -13.59 19.91 0.99
CA LEU A 784 -13.78 18.52 0.57
C LEU A 784 -12.61 17.66 1.05
N ALA A 785 -11.36 18.09 0.84
CA ALA A 785 -10.19 17.40 1.35
C ALA A 785 -10.30 17.22 2.87
N TYR A 786 -10.68 18.25 3.63
CA TYR A 786 -10.88 18.15 5.07
C TYR A 786 -11.97 17.14 5.44
N ARG A 787 -13.11 17.11 4.75
CA ARG A 787 -14.22 16.20 5.09
C ARG A 787 -13.95 14.75 4.68
N GLY A 788 -13.49 14.55 3.44
CA GLY A 788 -13.30 13.22 2.86
C GLY A 788 -12.08 12.47 3.38
N THR A 789 -11.06 13.19 3.85
CA THR A 789 -9.83 12.57 4.39
C THR A 789 -9.90 12.24 5.89
N ALA A 790 -11.05 12.50 6.54
CA ALA A 790 -11.30 12.15 7.94
C ALA A 790 -11.18 10.64 8.24
N ARG A 791 -11.33 9.80 7.22
CA ARG A 791 -11.26 8.33 7.29
C ARG A 791 -9.83 7.79 7.20
N LEU A 792 -8.83 8.66 7.01
CA LEU A 792 -7.44 8.22 6.90
C LEU A 792 -6.89 7.85 8.29
N ALA A 793 -6.79 6.53 8.51
CA ALA A 793 -5.62 5.88 9.10
C ALA A 793 -5.64 5.42 10.57
N VAL A 794 -6.79 5.24 11.21
CA VAL A 794 -6.93 4.26 12.32
C VAL A 794 -8.35 3.70 12.26
N PRO A 795 -8.58 2.37 12.15
CA PRO A 795 -9.86 1.79 12.55
C PRO A 795 -10.14 2.27 13.97
N PRO A 796 -11.37 2.65 14.37
CA PRO A 796 -11.65 3.04 15.74
C PRO A 796 -11.16 1.94 16.69
N SER A 797 -9.98 2.12 17.27
CA SER A 797 -9.40 1.14 18.15
C SER A 797 -10.15 1.22 19.48
N GLN A 798 -10.17 0.09 20.16
CA GLN A 798 -10.85 -0.20 21.41
C GLN A 798 -10.48 0.73 22.60
N ALA A 799 -9.76 1.83 22.39
CA ALA A 799 -9.40 2.82 23.40
C ALA A 799 -10.61 3.49 24.08
N ARG A 800 -11.75 3.63 23.38
CA ARG A 800 -12.99 4.15 24.01
C ARG A 800 -13.67 3.18 24.98
N LYS A 801 -13.28 1.90 25.04
CA LYS A 801 -13.81 0.95 26.02
C LYS A 801 -13.04 0.92 27.34
N ILE A 802 -11.87 1.58 27.41
CA ILE A 802 -11.09 1.68 28.66
C ILE A 802 -11.53 2.93 29.45
N GLU A 803 -11.91 4.03 28.79
CA GLU A 803 -12.49 5.20 29.47
C GLU A 803 -13.94 4.98 29.94
N ALA A 804 -14.69 4.07 29.31
CA ALA A 804 -16.05 3.72 29.72
C ALA A 804 -16.12 2.66 30.84
N LYS A 805 -14.98 2.15 31.32
CA LYS A 805 -14.90 1.23 32.47
C LYS A 805 -14.39 1.90 33.75
N ASN A 806 -13.99 3.17 33.67
CA ASN A 806 -13.58 3.99 34.82
C ASN A 806 -14.45 5.26 34.96
N LYS A 807 -15.74 5.17 34.58
CA LYS A 807 -16.77 6.13 34.96
C LYS A 807 -17.97 5.42 35.53
#